data_AF-A0A2A2Y089-F1
#
_entry.id   AF-A0A2A2Y089-F1
#
_cell.length_a   1.000
_cell.length_b   1.000
_cell.length_c   1.000
_cell.angle_alpha   90.00
_cell.angle_beta   90.00
_cell.angle_gamma   90.00
#
_symmetry.space_group_name_H-M   'P 1'
#
loop_
_entity.id
_entity.type
_entity.pdbx_description
1 polymer ?
#
loop_
_entity_poly.entity_id
_entity_poly.type
_entity_poly.pdbx_seq_one_letter_code
_entity_poly.pdbx_strand_id
1 'polypeptide(L)'
;KAAGDFRVTLVASDSSNPVKNSIEREFILRVTPYGLAIDPEPAAIAAKYNEPLSVAFAALGGSSPYRWTTVGKLPRGLNLDPQLGELTGKPLIGGTTNIVLRLRDAKGFEAFRVVPLSISVVPIQITPSPENPSSGNVNMEFSRSFTLTGGVPPYSVKLTEGSTLPQGLSISTTGSTARIKGIPTVAGNFSVTLEASDSLKTSSSLPVEISVAPYSLAITEPSPDQLTAKYLEDYTITLNATGGRPPYYWAVVGKVPPGLSVKALTGIFSGKPTAAGKFPVIIKVSDVNDIIVSRNATIEVSTSPLSLTPDPAQAPSGTTGLAYNWKIAFSGGVPPYTLKPAPDTTLPEGLSASVSGSTGKISGNPATPGTFPLTLEATDTLGEKANLQSQVTVAPYDLTIAPESTQKLIGKFKQALDVPLTATGGKPPYRWSITGSLPNGAWLSSSSGKLAGTPYTTGEFPITLKVTDSNNISATADGKLVITAAPLQIVVDATESQQATSGLATRRTFAIQGGVPPYSLKLKEGSTLPPGMELDFTGTKGGIEGKPAEPGNFSSLLVATDSREASTETKIDLSVSTYDLQVSETLAAPITAKYDQTLAVTLAANGGKPPYVWKIEGKIPVGILLKSQSGSLTGKPQTTGEFPITFKVTDANRLSATRNGSIVVSAEELKIETATLPPGKKGVPYSQKVETSGGIPPVTLGIEPGTALALGLTLGEAGILGTPEAGGSFSVRIVAIDSKMTSTSKDFTLLIEDPTPAPTPEPSPTPAPTPTPTPTPTPTPTPTPTPTPEPTPTPEPSPTPTPTPEAQPTPQPQAEAPAPSGSTVLVKGGELPITSPLGKQPVGQFVIDRTEVTLAEWKKIQSQADARGYDIGKVGDAPNDSHPVTNVSWFDTIKWCNLRSELEGLQPAYVIDGAVFKAGESTPSLAPGADGYRLPTETEWEWAARGGASSKGNTYSGANDPNAVAWFASNSGKEKTKPVAGKLPNELGVHDMSGNAREWVWDAHKDYRRVRGGGAGDQSFDCSVSVSDFNYPNKRTPDTGFRTVRKPAN
;
A
#
# COMPACT_ATOMS: atom_id res chain seq x y z
N LYS A 1 -1.27 -123.58 -70.88
CA LYS A 1 -0.66 -124.68 -70.07
C LYS A 1 0.44 -125.44 -70.82
N ALA A 2 0.57 -125.32 -72.14
CA ALA A 2 1.87 -125.47 -72.81
C ALA A 2 2.49 -124.07 -73.02
N ALA A 3 3.80 -124.00 -73.25
CA ALA A 3 4.50 -122.80 -73.72
C ALA A 3 4.50 -122.74 -75.25
N GLY A 4 4.56 -121.54 -75.83
CA GLY A 4 4.57 -121.35 -77.28
C GLY A 4 4.03 -120.00 -77.75
N ASP A 5 4.00 -119.83 -79.07
CA ASP A 5 3.53 -118.64 -79.77
C ASP A 5 2.07 -118.85 -80.22
N PHE A 6 1.12 -118.24 -79.51
CA PHE A 6 -0.31 -118.38 -79.82
C PHE A 6 -0.78 -117.21 -80.70
N ARG A 7 -1.13 -117.49 -81.95
CA ARG A 7 -1.75 -116.51 -82.85
C ARG A 7 -3.19 -116.25 -82.42
N VAL A 8 -3.52 -114.99 -82.16
CA VAL A 8 -4.85 -114.52 -81.78
C VAL A 8 -5.23 -113.38 -82.72
N THR A 9 -6.18 -113.63 -83.61
CA THR A 9 -6.78 -112.59 -84.45
C THR A 9 -7.90 -111.92 -83.67
N LEU A 10 -7.74 -110.62 -83.40
CA LEU A 10 -8.86 -109.80 -82.95
C LEU A 10 -9.56 -109.21 -84.18
N VAL A 11 -10.85 -109.52 -84.29
CA VAL A 11 -11.74 -109.00 -85.33
C VAL A 11 -12.60 -107.91 -84.71
N ALA A 12 -12.43 -106.67 -85.15
CA ALA A 12 -13.32 -105.56 -84.80
C ALA A 12 -14.26 -105.29 -85.98
N SER A 13 -15.57 -105.37 -85.75
CA SER A 13 -16.60 -105.13 -86.77
C SER A 13 -17.62 -104.11 -86.29
N ASP A 14 -18.13 -103.30 -87.23
CA ASP A 14 -19.23 -102.38 -86.99
C ASP A 14 -20.55 -103.16 -86.90
N SER A 15 -21.28 -103.00 -85.79
CA SER A 15 -22.56 -103.67 -85.54
C SER A 15 -23.69 -103.28 -86.51
N SER A 16 -23.54 -102.18 -87.26
CA SER A 16 -24.52 -101.71 -88.23
C SER A 16 -24.38 -102.36 -89.62
N ASN A 17 -23.22 -102.93 -89.97
CA ASN A 17 -23.02 -103.65 -91.23
C ASN A 17 -21.88 -104.70 -91.15
N PRO A 18 -22.13 -105.87 -90.51
CA PRO A 18 -21.08 -106.78 -90.04
C PRO A 18 -20.36 -107.60 -91.13
N VAL A 19 -20.60 -107.35 -92.43
CA VAL A 19 -20.13 -108.20 -93.54
C VAL A 19 -19.11 -107.52 -94.48
N LYS A 20 -18.84 -106.21 -94.32
CA LYS A 20 -17.87 -105.50 -95.19
C LYS A 20 -16.82 -104.63 -94.51
N ASN A 21 -17.04 -104.17 -93.29
CA ASN A 21 -16.08 -103.35 -92.54
C ASN A 21 -15.68 -104.06 -91.23
N SER A 22 -15.01 -105.20 -91.35
CA SER A 22 -14.21 -105.78 -90.27
C SER A 22 -12.74 -105.39 -90.44
N ILE A 23 -12.07 -105.02 -89.34
CA ILE A 23 -10.61 -104.88 -89.29
C ILE A 23 -10.08 -106.05 -88.47
N GLU A 24 -9.28 -106.89 -89.10
CA GLU A 24 -8.58 -107.98 -88.43
C GLU A 24 -7.15 -107.57 -88.12
N ARG A 25 -6.69 -107.89 -86.90
CA ARG A 25 -5.28 -107.78 -86.54
C ARG A 25 -4.84 -109.05 -85.84
N GLU A 26 -3.92 -109.78 -86.46
CA GLU A 26 -3.25 -110.92 -85.84
C GLU A 26 -2.22 -110.42 -84.82
N PHE A 27 -2.30 -110.95 -83.60
CA PHE A 27 -1.29 -110.78 -82.56
C PHE A 27 -0.65 -112.12 -82.24
N ILE A 28 0.67 -112.16 -82.08
CA ILE A 28 1.37 -113.34 -81.55
C ILE A 28 1.51 -113.18 -80.04
N LEU A 29 0.66 -113.88 -79.29
CA LEU A 29 0.74 -113.96 -77.84
C LEU A 29 1.82 -114.98 -77.45
N ARG A 30 3.01 -114.48 -77.12
CA ARG A 30 4.13 -115.33 -76.67
C ARG A 30 3.96 -115.74 -75.20
N VAL A 31 3.89 -117.04 -74.97
CA VAL A 31 3.85 -117.64 -73.62
C VAL A 31 5.15 -118.41 -73.41
N THR A 32 6.18 -117.71 -72.94
CA THR A 32 7.49 -118.29 -72.60
C THR A 32 7.49 -118.89 -71.18
N PRO A 33 8.30 -119.94 -70.91
CA PRO A 33 8.60 -120.34 -69.54
C PRO A 33 9.49 -119.28 -68.87
N TYR A 34 9.31 -119.10 -67.56
CA TYR A 34 9.96 -118.09 -66.70
C TYR A 34 11.42 -117.80 -67.06
N GLY A 35 11.68 -116.61 -67.59
CA GLY A 35 13.00 -116.00 -67.69
C GLY A 35 13.08 -114.75 -66.82
N LEU A 36 14.23 -114.55 -66.16
CA LEU A 36 14.57 -113.37 -65.37
C LEU A 36 15.77 -112.69 -66.04
N ALA A 37 15.75 -111.37 -66.17
CA ALA A 37 16.81 -110.57 -66.77
C ALA A 37 16.97 -109.21 -66.09
N ILE A 38 18.11 -108.57 -66.33
CA ILE A 38 18.44 -107.20 -65.91
C ILE A 38 18.28 -106.28 -67.13
N ASP A 39 17.99 -104.99 -66.91
CA ASP A 39 17.82 -103.94 -67.92
C ASP A 39 18.30 -102.58 -67.37
N PRO A 40 18.77 -101.60 -68.18
CA PRO A 40 19.03 -101.64 -69.62
C PRO A 40 20.21 -102.55 -70.02
N GLU A 41 20.28 -102.93 -71.30
CA GLU A 41 21.47 -103.57 -71.89
C GLU A 41 22.75 -102.73 -71.68
N PRO A 42 23.95 -103.36 -71.66
CA PRO A 42 25.11 -102.83 -70.96
C PRO A 42 25.75 -101.61 -71.64
N ALA A 43 25.30 -100.41 -71.24
CA ALA A 43 26.07 -99.19 -71.33
C ALA A 43 27.20 -99.18 -70.28
N ALA A 44 28.37 -98.63 -70.64
CA ALA A 44 29.45 -98.43 -69.69
C ALA A 44 29.16 -97.21 -68.79
N ILE A 45 29.36 -97.36 -67.48
CA ILE A 45 29.19 -96.27 -66.52
C ILE A 45 30.45 -95.41 -66.50
N ALA A 46 30.29 -94.13 -66.81
CA ALA A 46 31.32 -93.11 -66.58
C ALA A 46 31.04 -92.39 -65.27
N ALA A 47 32.06 -92.28 -64.42
CA ALA A 47 32.03 -91.58 -63.14
C ALA A 47 33.27 -90.69 -62.97
N LYS A 48 33.23 -89.83 -61.95
CA LYS A 48 34.34 -88.98 -61.52
C LYS A 48 34.68 -89.28 -60.07
N TYR A 49 35.95 -89.25 -59.72
CA TYR A 49 36.44 -89.48 -58.37
C TYR A 49 35.75 -88.52 -57.38
N ASN A 50 35.21 -89.07 -56.29
CA ASN A 50 34.48 -88.37 -55.23
C ASN A 50 33.20 -87.60 -55.67
N GLU A 51 32.74 -87.74 -56.92
CA GLU A 51 31.45 -87.18 -57.37
C GLU A 51 30.30 -88.17 -57.17
N PRO A 52 29.06 -87.71 -56.93
CA PRO A 52 27.92 -88.60 -56.73
C PRO A 52 27.57 -89.34 -58.03
N LEU A 53 27.39 -90.64 -57.91
CA LEU A 53 26.88 -91.55 -58.93
C LEU A 53 25.53 -92.10 -58.46
N SER A 54 24.56 -92.18 -59.38
CA SER A 54 23.28 -92.88 -59.24
C SER A 54 22.95 -93.54 -60.57
N VAL A 55 22.80 -94.87 -60.58
CA VAL A 55 22.41 -95.65 -61.77
C VAL A 55 21.45 -96.76 -61.35
N ALA A 56 20.19 -96.65 -61.77
CA ALA A 56 19.16 -97.66 -61.50
C ALA A 56 19.18 -98.79 -62.55
N PHE A 57 19.03 -100.03 -62.08
CA PHE A 57 18.84 -101.21 -62.93
C PHE A 57 17.44 -101.79 -62.70
N ALA A 58 16.76 -102.17 -63.78
CA ALA A 58 15.41 -102.74 -63.76
C ALA A 58 15.45 -104.27 -63.90
N ALA A 59 14.45 -104.94 -63.32
CA ALA A 59 14.23 -106.38 -63.44
C ALA A 59 13.17 -106.67 -64.51
N LEU A 60 13.50 -107.51 -65.50
CA LEU A 60 12.58 -107.99 -66.52
C LEU A 60 12.23 -109.46 -66.27
N GLY A 61 10.94 -109.76 -66.16
CA GLY A 61 10.44 -111.12 -65.89
C GLY A 61 10.69 -111.62 -64.46
N GLY A 62 10.41 -112.90 -64.22
CA GLY A 62 10.47 -113.53 -62.89
C GLY A 62 9.23 -113.29 -62.02
N SER A 63 9.42 -113.20 -60.70
CA SER A 63 8.37 -112.92 -59.72
C SER A 63 8.91 -112.08 -58.55
N SER A 64 8.20 -111.01 -58.20
CA SER A 64 8.53 -110.13 -57.08
C SER A 64 8.27 -110.78 -55.70
N PRO A 65 8.93 -110.33 -54.61
CA PRO A 65 9.99 -109.31 -54.58
C PRO A 65 11.30 -109.76 -55.24
N TYR A 66 12.01 -108.79 -55.82
CA TYR A 66 13.36 -108.99 -56.34
C TYR A 66 14.41 -108.69 -55.27
N ARG A 67 15.60 -109.30 -55.41
CA ARG A 67 16.75 -109.00 -54.57
C ARG A 67 18.01 -108.81 -55.40
N TRP A 68 18.61 -107.64 -55.27
CA TRP A 68 19.84 -107.25 -55.95
C TRP A 68 21.06 -107.50 -55.07
N THR A 69 22.16 -107.92 -55.70
CA THR A 69 23.47 -108.17 -55.07
C THR A 69 24.57 -107.94 -56.09
N THR A 70 25.82 -107.83 -55.64
CA THR A 70 27.00 -107.87 -56.51
C THR A 70 27.77 -109.18 -56.34
N VAL A 71 28.45 -109.61 -57.39
CA VAL A 71 29.46 -110.66 -57.32
C VAL A 71 30.82 -109.98 -57.17
N GLY A 72 31.45 -110.13 -56.01
CA GLY A 72 32.65 -109.39 -55.63
C GLY A 72 32.36 -108.09 -54.89
N LYS A 73 33.39 -107.29 -54.63
CA LYS A 73 33.28 -105.99 -53.94
C LYS A 73 33.15 -104.85 -54.96
N LEU A 74 32.25 -103.91 -54.70
CA LEU A 74 32.22 -102.63 -55.41
C LEU A 74 33.47 -101.78 -55.10
N PRO A 75 33.87 -100.84 -55.99
CA PRO A 75 34.85 -99.81 -55.67
C PRO A 75 34.47 -99.04 -54.41
N ARG A 76 35.48 -98.67 -53.60
CA ARG A 76 35.27 -98.02 -52.29
C ARG A 76 34.42 -96.76 -52.45
N GLY A 77 33.32 -96.69 -51.70
CA GLY A 77 32.40 -95.56 -51.69
C GLY A 77 31.20 -95.68 -52.65
N LEU A 78 31.11 -96.77 -53.44
CA LEU A 78 29.88 -97.17 -54.13
C LEU A 78 29.15 -98.27 -53.36
N ASN A 79 27.82 -98.27 -53.46
CA ASN A 79 26.89 -99.23 -52.87
C ASN A 79 25.81 -99.61 -53.88
N LEU A 80 25.22 -100.81 -53.77
CA LEU A 80 24.05 -101.23 -54.56
C LEU A 80 22.87 -101.44 -53.62
N ASP A 81 21.73 -100.78 -53.88
CA ASP A 81 20.52 -101.01 -53.12
C ASP A 81 19.97 -102.43 -53.40
N PRO A 82 19.77 -103.27 -52.37
CA PRO A 82 19.41 -104.68 -52.55
C PRO A 82 17.92 -104.90 -52.88
N GLN A 83 17.07 -103.87 -52.87
CA GLN A 83 15.65 -103.94 -53.23
C GLN A 83 15.36 -103.19 -54.54
N LEU A 84 15.86 -101.96 -54.67
CA LEU A 84 15.63 -101.07 -55.81
C LEU A 84 16.55 -101.36 -57.00
N GLY A 85 17.73 -101.93 -56.76
CA GLY A 85 18.72 -102.17 -57.82
C GLY A 85 19.47 -100.91 -58.25
N GLU A 86 19.56 -99.90 -57.39
CA GLU A 86 20.28 -98.66 -57.70
C GLU A 86 21.72 -98.68 -57.18
N LEU A 87 22.69 -98.52 -58.10
CA LEU A 87 24.08 -98.30 -57.77
C LEU A 87 24.29 -96.82 -57.43
N THR A 88 24.59 -96.54 -56.16
CA THR A 88 24.71 -95.18 -55.62
C THR A 88 26.07 -94.95 -54.94
N GLY A 89 26.44 -93.68 -54.73
CA GLY A 89 27.55 -93.30 -53.85
C GLY A 89 28.59 -92.40 -54.51
N LYS A 90 29.81 -92.34 -53.96
CA LYS A 90 30.93 -91.53 -54.45
C LYS A 90 32.17 -92.42 -54.60
N PRO A 91 32.71 -92.66 -55.81
CA PRO A 91 33.82 -93.57 -55.99
C PRO A 91 35.14 -92.94 -55.51
N LEU A 92 35.80 -93.58 -54.54
CA LEU A 92 37.02 -93.10 -53.87
C LEU A 92 38.31 -93.78 -54.39
N ILE A 93 38.27 -94.37 -55.58
CA ILE A 93 39.40 -94.99 -56.29
C ILE A 93 39.24 -94.67 -57.78
N GLY A 94 40.26 -94.13 -58.43
CA GLY A 94 40.26 -93.86 -59.87
C GLY A 94 40.65 -95.09 -60.70
N GLY A 95 40.32 -95.08 -62.00
CA GLY A 95 40.66 -96.14 -62.96
C GLY A 95 39.43 -96.84 -63.55
N THR A 96 39.67 -97.87 -64.37
CA THR A 96 38.65 -98.70 -65.00
C THR A 96 38.51 -100.07 -64.34
N THR A 97 37.28 -100.56 -64.21
CA THR A 97 36.97 -101.89 -63.68
C THR A 97 35.63 -102.40 -64.22
N ASN A 98 35.30 -103.66 -63.97
CA ASN A 98 33.98 -104.23 -64.27
C ASN A 98 33.27 -104.56 -62.96
N ILE A 99 32.02 -104.12 -62.80
CA ILE A 99 31.14 -104.59 -61.73
C ILE A 99 30.23 -105.71 -62.25
N VAL A 100 29.86 -106.65 -61.39
CA VAL A 100 28.97 -107.76 -61.75
C VAL A 100 27.75 -107.74 -60.85
N LEU A 101 26.60 -107.46 -61.45
CA LEU A 101 25.29 -107.48 -60.81
C LEU A 101 24.73 -108.90 -60.81
N ARG A 102 24.01 -109.24 -59.74
CA ARG A 102 23.25 -110.48 -59.56
C ARG A 102 21.87 -110.15 -59.01
N LEU A 103 20.87 -110.32 -59.86
CA LEU A 103 19.45 -110.18 -59.57
C LEU A 103 18.86 -111.56 -59.25
N ARG A 104 18.08 -111.68 -58.17
CA ARG A 104 17.34 -112.89 -57.81
C ARG A 104 15.85 -112.59 -57.65
N ASP A 105 14.98 -113.50 -58.07
CA ASP A 105 13.53 -113.39 -57.90
C ASP A 105 13.01 -114.19 -56.68
N ALA A 106 11.73 -114.02 -56.33
CA ALA A 106 11.10 -114.66 -55.19
C ALA A 106 10.96 -116.19 -55.33
N LYS A 107 11.10 -116.75 -56.55
CA LYS A 107 11.14 -118.19 -56.81
C LYS A 107 12.57 -118.74 -56.79
N GLY A 108 13.56 -117.87 -56.63
CA GLY A 108 14.96 -118.20 -56.50
C GLY A 108 15.74 -118.26 -57.81
N PHE A 109 15.13 -117.92 -58.95
CA PHE A 109 15.81 -117.76 -60.24
C PHE A 109 16.78 -116.59 -60.18
N GLU A 110 17.87 -116.65 -60.95
CA GLU A 110 18.94 -115.65 -60.92
C GLU A 110 19.36 -115.20 -62.32
N ALA A 111 19.67 -113.91 -62.43
CA ALA A 111 20.19 -113.25 -63.61
C ALA A 111 21.46 -112.47 -63.25
N PHE A 112 22.46 -112.47 -64.15
CA PHE A 112 23.75 -111.81 -63.93
C PHE A 112 24.03 -110.83 -65.07
N ARG A 113 24.66 -109.69 -64.76
CA ARG A 113 25.12 -108.72 -65.76
C ARG A 113 26.46 -108.11 -65.37
N VAL A 114 27.42 -108.12 -66.31
CA VAL A 114 28.68 -107.38 -66.19
C VAL A 114 28.45 -105.97 -66.73
N VAL A 115 28.92 -104.95 -66.00
CA VAL A 115 28.83 -103.54 -66.40
C VAL A 115 30.23 -102.90 -66.26
N PRO A 116 30.83 -102.37 -67.33
CA PRO A 116 32.07 -101.61 -67.24
C PRO A 116 31.86 -100.30 -66.48
N LEU A 117 32.85 -99.92 -65.66
CA LEU A 117 32.84 -98.72 -64.83
C LEU A 117 34.19 -98.00 -64.96
N SER A 118 34.17 -96.75 -65.41
CA SER A 118 35.35 -95.88 -65.56
C SER A 118 35.26 -94.70 -64.60
N ILE A 119 36.23 -94.55 -63.71
CA ILE A 119 36.28 -93.48 -62.71
C ILE A 119 37.45 -92.55 -63.04
N SER A 120 37.12 -91.39 -63.59
CA SER A 120 38.10 -90.36 -63.99
C SER A 120 38.53 -89.48 -62.80
N VAL A 121 39.79 -89.03 -62.82
CA VAL A 121 40.37 -88.11 -61.82
C VAL A 121 40.75 -86.80 -62.52
N VAL A 122 40.40 -85.66 -61.93
CA VAL A 122 40.84 -84.33 -62.42
C VAL A 122 42.30 -84.12 -62.02
N PRO A 123 43.21 -83.62 -62.89
CA PRO A 123 44.59 -83.35 -62.53
C PRO A 123 44.72 -82.38 -61.34
N ILE A 124 45.75 -82.53 -60.50
CA ILE A 124 46.04 -81.58 -59.43
C ILE A 124 46.39 -80.19 -59.99
N GLN A 125 45.91 -79.14 -59.36
CA GLN A 125 46.15 -77.74 -59.67
C GLN A 125 46.51 -76.96 -58.40
N ILE A 126 47.35 -75.94 -58.55
CA ILE A 126 47.65 -74.95 -57.50
C ILE A 126 47.08 -73.61 -57.96
N THR A 127 46.23 -72.98 -57.15
CA THR A 127 45.77 -71.60 -57.41
C THR A 127 46.07 -70.70 -56.21
N PRO A 128 46.59 -69.47 -56.41
CA PRO A 128 46.65 -68.49 -55.33
C PRO A 128 45.22 -68.19 -54.84
N SER A 129 44.97 -68.20 -53.53
CA SER A 129 43.68 -67.74 -53.02
C SER A 129 43.59 -66.20 -53.17
N PRO A 130 42.43 -65.63 -53.53
CA PRO A 130 42.36 -64.25 -54.07
C PRO A 130 42.69 -63.13 -53.06
N GLU A 131 42.69 -63.41 -51.76
CA GLU A 131 42.81 -62.40 -50.68
C GLU A 131 44.26 -62.22 -50.16
N ASN A 132 45.26 -62.80 -50.81
CA ASN A 132 46.63 -62.80 -50.26
C ASN A 132 47.54 -61.73 -50.88
N PRO A 133 48.35 -61.01 -50.07
CA PRO A 133 49.29 -60.02 -50.58
C PRO A 133 50.45 -60.67 -51.35
N SER A 134 50.87 -60.03 -52.44
CA SER A 134 52.10 -60.36 -53.18
C SER A 134 53.36 -59.70 -52.58
N SER A 135 53.18 -58.81 -51.60
CA SER A 135 54.25 -58.07 -50.94
C SER A 135 54.12 -58.08 -49.40
N GLY A 136 55.19 -57.68 -48.73
CA GLY A 136 55.24 -57.42 -47.29
C GLY A 136 56.42 -56.51 -46.93
N ASN A 137 56.70 -56.34 -45.64
CA ASN A 137 57.81 -55.54 -45.14
C ASN A 137 58.68 -56.35 -44.18
N VAL A 138 59.96 -55.98 -44.08
CA VAL A 138 60.88 -56.50 -43.07
C VAL A 138 60.29 -56.32 -41.67
N ASN A 139 60.39 -57.36 -40.84
CA ASN A 139 59.87 -57.44 -39.46
C ASN A 139 58.33 -57.37 -39.31
N MET A 140 57.56 -57.48 -40.39
CA MET A 140 56.10 -57.62 -40.35
C MET A 140 55.65 -59.06 -40.69
N GLU A 141 54.51 -59.52 -40.16
CA GLU A 141 54.03 -60.88 -40.45
C GLU A 141 53.54 -60.99 -41.90
N PHE A 142 54.13 -61.88 -42.68
CA PHE A 142 53.74 -62.19 -44.05
C PHE A 142 52.99 -63.52 -44.11
N SER A 143 51.95 -63.56 -44.94
CA SER A 143 51.07 -64.72 -45.10
C SER A 143 50.53 -64.78 -46.53
N ARG A 144 50.79 -65.88 -47.24
CA ARG A 144 50.23 -66.14 -48.57
C ARG A 144 49.80 -67.59 -48.74
N SER A 145 48.53 -67.78 -49.07
CA SER A 145 47.84 -69.07 -49.16
C SER A 145 47.52 -69.46 -50.61
N PHE A 146 47.48 -70.77 -50.84
CA PHE A 146 47.25 -71.41 -52.12
C PHE A 146 46.27 -72.57 -51.92
N THR A 147 45.29 -72.66 -52.80
CA THR A 147 44.30 -73.73 -52.81
C THR A 147 44.77 -74.86 -53.75
N LEU A 148 44.64 -76.10 -53.28
CA LEU A 148 44.95 -77.31 -54.03
C LEU A 148 43.64 -77.98 -54.45
N THR A 149 43.42 -78.12 -55.75
CA THR A 149 42.20 -78.69 -56.33
C THR A 149 42.54 -79.79 -57.34
N GLY A 150 41.65 -80.76 -57.52
CA GLY A 150 41.96 -81.98 -58.28
C GLY A 150 43.00 -82.87 -57.59
N GLY A 151 43.38 -83.97 -58.25
CA GLY A 151 44.20 -85.03 -57.67
C GLY A 151 43.48 -85.89 -56.63
N VAL A 152 44.21 -86.81 -56.03
CA VAL A 152 43.74 -87.67 -54.92
C VAL A 152 44.51 -87.32 -53.63
N PRO A 153 43.85 -86.84 -52.57
CA PRO A 153 44.51 -86.49 -51.31
C PRO A 153 45.05 -87.73 -50.56
N PRO A 154 46.04 -87.58 -49.66
CA PRO A 154 46.65 -86.33 -49.21
C PRO A 154 47.56 -85.67 -50.26
N TYR A 155 47.60 -84.34 -50.24
CA TYR A 155 48.52 -83.55 -51.05
C TYR A 155 49.78 -83.21 -50.26
N SER A 156 50.84 -82.87 -50.98
CA SER A 156 52.11 -82.38 -50.44
C SER A 156 52.62 -81.24 -51.32
N VAL A 157 53.18 -80.18 -50.73
CA VAL A 157 53.82 -79.07 -51.47
C VAL A 157 55.25 -78.88 -51.00
N LYS A 158 56.16 -78.75 -51.96
CA LYS A 158 57.57 -78.41 -51.77
C LYS A 158 57.94 -77.20 -52.63
N LEU A 159 59.11 -76.63 -52.38
CA LEU A 159 59.79 -75.77 -53.34
C LEU A 159 60.43 -76.64 -54.42
N THR A 160 60.54 -76.15 -55.66
CA THR A 160 61.37 -76.81 -56.68
C THR A 160 62.85 -76.67 -56.32
N GLU A 161 63.68 -77.54 -56.89
CA GLU A 161 65.13 -77.42 -56.80
C GLU A 161 65.59 -76.04 -57.32
N GLY A 162 66.50 -75.38 -56.58
CA GLY A 162 66.94 -74.01 -56.84
C GLY A 162 66.05 -72.88 -56.28
N SER A 163 64.82 -73.14 -55.84
CA SER A 163 63.95 -72.11 -55.23
C SER A 163 64.22 -71.92 -53.73
N THR A 164 64.42 -70.68 -53.28
CA THR A 164 64.61 -70.34 -51.85
C THR A 164 63.66 -69.22 -51.39
N LEU A 165 62.98 -69.42 -50.26
CA LEU A 165 62.11 -68.40 -49.65
C LEU A 165 62.92 -67.25 -49.00
N PRO A 166 62.34 -66.04 -48.87
CA PRO A 166 62.91 -64.95 -48.09
C PRO A 166 63.23 -65.39 -46.65
N GLN A 167 64.36 -64.93 -46.11
CA GLN A 167 64.84 -65.35 -44.79
C GLN A 167 63.82 -65.03 -43.69
N GLY A 168 63.33 -66.06 -43.00
CA GLY A 168 62.28 -65.96 -41.97
C GLY A 168 60.86 -66.34 -42.46
N LEU A 169 60.69 -66.67 -43.74
CA LEU A 169 59.47 -67.31 -44.26
C LEU A 169 59.63 -68.83 -44.37
N SER A 170 58.51 -69.53 -44.27
CA SER A 170 58.39 -71.00 -44.34
C SER A 170 57.16 -71.40 -45.14
N ILE A 171 57.16 -72.58 -45.77
CA ILE A 171 55.97 -73.16 -46.42
C ILE A 171 55.43 -74.35 -45.61
N SER A 172 54.11 -74.48 -45.56
CA SER A 172 53.39 -75.57 -44.89
C SER A 172 52.17 -75.99 -45.71
N THR A 173 51.76 -77.26 -45.61
CA THR A 173 50.58 -77.81 -46.29
C THR A 173 49.66 -78.48 -45.28
N THR A 174 48.36 -78.16 -45.32
CA THR A 174 47.33 -78.73 -44.44
C THR A 174 46.06 -78.98 -45.26
N GLY A 175 45.68 -80.25 -45.44
CA GLY A 175 44.54 -80.62 -46.26
C GLY A 175 44.70 -80.14 -47.70
N SER A 176 43.71 -79.39 -48.22
CA SER A 176 43.70 -78.78 -49.56
C SER A 176 44.31 -77.38 -49.62
N THR A 177 45.08 -76.96 -48.62
CA THR A 177 45.66 -75.60 -48.56
C THR A 177 47.17 -75.67 -48.29
N ALA A 178 47.95 -74.95 -49.09
CA ALA A 178 49.35 -74.63 -48.79
C ALA A 178 49.47 -73.16 -48.38
N ARG A 179 50.36 -72.84 -47.44
CA ARG A 179 50.58 -71.47 -46.94
C ARG A 179 52.06 -71.19 -46.73
N ILE A 180 52.55 -70.15 -47.38
CA ILE A 180 53.80 -69.47 -47.06
C ILE A 180 53.51 -68.51 -45.92
N LYS A 181 54.28 -68.58 -44.82
CA LYS A 181 54.09 -67.76 -43.62
C LYS A 181 55.41 -67.49 -42.89
N GLY A 182 55.49 -66.37 -42.18
CA GLY A 182 56.60 -66.05 -41.29
C GLY A 182 56.80 -64.54 -41.15
N ILE A 183 57.99 -64.14 -40.71
CA ILE A 183 58.39 -62.73 -40.62
C ILE A 183 59.67 -62.61 -41.46
N PRO A 184 59.65 -61.89 -42.61
CA PRO A 184 60.83 -61.75 -43.44
C PRO A 184 61.80 -60.76 -42.78
N THR A 185 63.08 -61.11 -42.77
CA THR A 185 64.15 -60.35 -42.10
C THR A 185 65.05 -59.57 -43.06
N VAL A 186 64.88 -59.80 -44.37
CA VAL A 186 65.69 -59.18 -45.44
C VAL A 186 64.76 -58.64 -46.53
N ALA A 187 65.02 -57.40 -46.98
CA ALA A 187 64.29 -56.78 -48.07
C ALA A 187 64.81 -57.24 -49.45
N GLY A 188 63.92 -57.33 -50.43
CA GLY A 188 64.24 -57.78 -51.79
C GLY A 188 63.01 -58.31 -52.53
N ASN A 189 63.17 -58.64 -53.82
CA ASN A 189 62.16 -59.35 -54.61
C ASN A 189 62.62 -60.79 -54.82
N PHE A 190 61.73 -61.76 -54.57
CA PHE A 190 62.05 -63.18 -54.53
C PHE A 190 61.04 -63.96 -55.37
N SER A 191 61.52 -64.60 -56.44
CA SER A 191 60.73 -65.54 -57.24
C SER A 191 60.93 -66.96 -56.70
N VAL A 192 59.85 -67.66 -56.37
CA VAL A 192 59.89 -69.06 -55.91
C VAL A 192 58.86 -69.91 -56.65
N THR A 193 59.25 -71.10 -57.09
CA THR A 193 58.32 -72.04 -57.72
C THR A 193 57.87 -73.10 -56.71
N LEU A 194 56.55 -73.19 -56.53
CA LEU A 194 55.91 -74.22 -55.72
C LEU A 194 55.60 -75.44 -56.59
N GLU A 195 55.81 -76.63 -56.05
CA GLU A 195 55.41 -77.89 -56.69
C GLU A 195 54.52 -78.67 -55.73
N ALA A 196 53.28 -78.90 -56.14
CA ALA A 196 52.30 -79.71 -55.42
C ALA A 196 52.21 -81.10 -56.05
N SER A 197 52.13 -82.14 -55.23
CA SER A 197 51.95 -83.53 -55.63
C SER A 197 50.81 -84.17 -54.87
N ASP A 198 50.02 -84.99 -55.56
CA ASP A 198 48.97 -85.81 -54.97
C ASP A 198 49.49 -87.19 -54.51
N SER A 199 48.59 -88.00 -53.92
CA SER A 199 48.95 -89.34 -53.42
C SER A 199 49.32 -90.33 -54.53
N LEU A 200 48.87 -90.08 -55.77
CA LEU A 200 49.21 -90.86 -56.98
C LEU A 200 50.51 -90.38 -57.65
N LYS A 201 51.20 -89.38 -57.06
CA LYS A 201 52.41 -88.73 -57.60
C LYS A 201 52.18 -87.95 -58.90
N THR A 202 50.93 -87.59 -59.19
CA THR A 202 50.63 -86.54 -60.18
C THR A 202 51.04 -85.21 -59.56
N SER A 203 51.79 -84.38 -60.30
CA SER A 203 52.24 -83.07 -59.81
C SER A 203 51.83 -81.91 -60.72
N SER A 204 51.85 -80.72 -60.14
CA SER A 204 51.64 -79.43 -60.81
C SER A 204 52.53 -78.38 -60.16
N SER A 205 52.92 -77.34 -60.90
CA SER A 205 53.82 -76.29 -60.40
C SER A 205 53.33 -74.89 -60.72
N LEU A 206 53.71 -73.93 -59.87
CA LEU A 206 53.26 -72.54 -59.91
C LEU A 206 54.40 -71.60 -59.47
N PRO A 207 54.88 -70.68 -60.32
CA PRO A 207 55.79 -69.62 -59.90
C PRO A 207 55.07 -68.55 -59.06
N VAL A 208 55.76 -68.00 -58.07
CA VAL A 208 55.22 -67.07 -57.07
C VAL A 208 56.24 -65.96 -56.79
N GLU A 209 55.92 -64.73 -57.17
CA GLU A 209 56.70 -63.54 -56.79
C GLU A 209 56.34 -63.06 -55.38
N ILE A 210 57.34 -62.82 -54.52
CA ILE A 210 57.20 -62.24 -53.18
C ILE A 210 58.11 -61.01 -53.09
N SER A 211 57.54 -59.83 -52.89
CA SER A 211 58.30 -58.60 -52.65
C SER A 211 58.36 -58.27 -51.16
N VAL A 212 59.54 -57.98 -50.62
CA VAL A 212 59.74 -57.54 -49.24
C VAL A 212 60.38 -56.16 -49.25
N ALA A 213 59.61 -55.13 -48.86
CA ALA A 213 60.10 -53.77 -48.70
C ALA A 213 60.88 -53.62 -47.38
N PRO A 214 61.83 -52.66 -47.29
CA PRO A 214 62.49 -52.34 -46.02
C PRO A 214 61.47 -51.85 -44.97
N TYR A 215 61.87 -51.91 -43.70
CA TYR A 215 61.11 -51.33 -42.60
C TYR A 215 61.21 -49.79 -42.64
N SER A 216 60.07 -49.12 -42.49
CA SER A 216 59.96 -47.67 -42.37
C SER A 216 58.81 -47.31 -41.42
N LEU A 217 58.84 -46.09 -40.87
CA LEU A 217 57.74 -45.46 -40.14
C LEU A 217 57.72 -43.97 -40.55
N ALA A 218 56.53 -43.39 -40.75
CA ALA A 218 56.36 -41.98 -41.09
C ALA A 218 55.04 -41.44 -40.54
N ILE A 219 55.00 -40.14 -40.23
CA ILE A 219 53.75 -39.42 -39.90
C ILE A 219 53.13 -38.94 -41.22
N THR A 220 51.89 -39.34 -41.50
CA THR A 220 51.12 -38.81 -42.62
C THR A 220 50.81 -37.33 -42.37
N GLU A 221 51.06 -36.49 -43.36
CA GLU A 221 50.91 -35.04 -43.21
C GLU A 221 49.41 -34.64 -43.11
N PRO A 222 48.96 -33.98 -42.03
CA PRO A 222 47.63 -33.36 -41.99
C PRO A 222 47.56 -32.16 -42.96
N SER A 223 46.39 -31.90 -43.53
CA SER A 223 46.16 -30.68 -44.33
C SER A 223 46.39 -29.43 -43.47
N PRO A 224 46.91 -28.31 -44.01
CA PRO A 224 47.00 -27.04 -43.28
C PRO A 224 45.69 -26.63 -42.60
N ASP A 225 44.53 -26.84 -43.26
CA ASP A 225 43.21 -26.52 -42.72
C ASP A 225 42.91 -27.28 -41.43
N GLN A 226 43.36 -28.55 -41.34
CA GLN A 226 43.19 -29.39 -40.16
C GLN A 226 44.04 -28.92 -38.97
N LEU A 227 45.04 -28.07 -39.19
CA LEU A 227 45.83 -27.44 -38.13
C LEU A 227 45.26 -26.07 -37.71
N THR A 228 44.14 -25.63 -38.31
CA THR A 228 43.37 -24.47 -37.85
C THR A 228 42.29 -24.90 -36.86
N ALA A 229 42.14 -24.12 -35.80
CA ALA A 229 41.12 -24.27 -34.79
C ALA A 229 40.47 -22.90 -34.53
N LYS A 230 39.41 -22.88 -33.73
CA LYS A 230 38.79 -21.64 -33.25
C LYS A 230 38.69 -21.64 -31.74
N TYR A 231 38.86 -20.46 -31.16
CA TYR A 231 38.78 -20.21 -29.73
C TYR A 231 37.43 -20.70 -29.14
N LEU A 232 37.50 -21.56 -28.13
CA LEU A 232 36.37 -22.19 -27.41
C LEU A 232 35.40 -23.08 -28.22
N GLU A 233 35.54 -23.21 -29.55
CA GLU A 233 34.81 -24.21 -30.35
C GLU A 233 35.42 -25.63 -30.17
N ASP A 234 34.66 -26.68 -30.47
CA ASP A 234 35.15 -28.07 -30.45
C ASP A 234 36.09 -28.33 -31.64
N TYR A 235 37.32 -28.76 -31.34
CA TYR A 235 38.34 -29.12 -32.32
C TYR A 235 38.70 -30.61 -32.17
N THR A 236 38.82 -31.32 -33.30
CA THR A 236 39.25 -32.72 -33.33
C THR A 236 39.88 -33.09 -34.67
N ILE A 237 41.06 -33.71 -34.63
CA ILE A 237 41.71 -34.34 -35.79
C ILE A 237 42.26 -35.72 -35.41
N THR A 238 42.42 -36.60 -36.39
CA THR A 238 43.11 -37.88 -36.23
C THR A 238 44.47 -37.82 -36.89
N LEU A 239 45.52 -37.96 -36.09
CA LEU A 239 46.90 -38.09 -36.55
C LEU A 239 47.13 -39.52 -37.06
N ASN A 240 47.70 -39.65 -38.26
CA ASN A 240 47.87 -40.93 -38.95
C ASN A 240 49.35 -41.19 -39.25
N ALA A 241 49.74 -42.47 -39.26
CA ALA A 241 51.09 -42.91 -39.59
C ALA A 241 51.07 -43.98 -40.69
N THR A 242 52.16 -44.10 -41.43
CA THR A 242 52.39 -45.17 -42.42
C THR A 242 53.68 -45.92 -42.11
N GLY A 243 53.69 -47.22 -42.37
CA GLY A 243 54.74 -48.12 -41.87
C GLY A 243 54.69 -48.31 -40.35
N GLY A 244 55.71 -48.93 -39.79
CA GLY A 244 55.78 -49.38 -38.40
C GLY A 244 54.93 -50.62 -38.11
N ARG A 245 55.05 -51.15 -36.88
CA ARG A 245 54.21 -52.23 -36.38
C ARG A 245 53.31 -51.71 -35.25
N PRO A 246 51.97 -51.76 -35.39
CA PRO A 246 51.05 -51.29 -34.36
C PRO A 246 51.08 -52.19 -33.09
N PRO A 247 50.63 -51.70 -31.93
CA PRO A 247 50.01 -50.38 -31.68
C PRO A 247 50.97 -49.20 -31.87
N TYR A 248 50.42 -48.04 -32.22
CA TYR A 248 51.15 -46.78 -32.27
C TYR A 248 50.89 -45.96 -31.01
N TYR A 249 51.91 -45.25 -30.53
CA TYR A 249 51.82 -44.36 -29.38
C TYR A 249 52.11 -42.91 -29.82
N TRP A 250 51.09 -42.07 -29.71
CA TRP A 250 51.10 -40.67 -30.13
C TRP A 250 51.37 -39.72 -28.98
N ALA A 251 52.22 -38.72 -29.22
CA ALA A 251 52.44 -37.59 -28.32
C ALA A 251 52.50 -36.28 -29.09
N VAL A 252 51.93 -35.21 -28.54
CA VAL A 252 52.07 -33.84 -29.06
C VAL A 252 52.68 -33.00 -27.96
N VAL A 253 53.82 -32.38 -28.23
CA VAL A 253 54.64 -31.64 -27.24
C VAL A 253 55.05 -30.27 -27.78
N GLY A 254 55.62 -29.42 -26.92
CA GLY A 254 55.91 -28.02 -27.24
C GLY A 254 54.85 -27.08 -26.70
N LYS A 255 54.54 -25.97 -27.39
CA LYS A 255 53.48 -25.04 -26.99
C LYS A 255 52.12 -25.56 -27.44
N VAL A 256 51.64 -26.64 -26.82
CA VAL A 256 50.29 -27.17 -27.11
C VAL A 256 49.23 -26.13 -26.69
N PRO A 257 48.19 -25.84 -27.51
CA PRO A 257 47.12 -24.94 -27.10
C PRO A 257 46.43 -25.45 -25.82
N PRO A 258 46.30 -24.63 -24.76
CA PRO A 258 45.57 -25.00 -23.56
C PRO A 258 44.17 -25.52 -23.88
N GLY A 259 43.78 -26.65 -23.30
CA GLY A 259 42.49 -27.31 -23.55
C GLY A 259 42.47 -28.30 -24.72
N LEU A 260 43.58 -28.48 -25.48
CA LEU A 260 43.74 -29.58 -26.43
C LEU A 260 44.64 -30.70 -25.86
N SER A 261 44.38 -31.94 -26.25
CA SER A 261 45.17 -33.12 -25.84
C SER A 261 45.15 -34.23 -26.89
N VAL A 262 46.14 -35.13 -26.89
CA VAL A 262 46.18 -36.30 -27.78
C VAL A 262 45.91 -37.60 -27.03
N LYS A 263 45.05 -38.46 -27.59
CA LYS A 263 44.83 -39.83 -27.12
C LYS A 263 45.93 -40.74 -27.67
N ALA A 264 46.87 -41.13 -26.82
CA ALA A 264 48.10 -41.82 -27.22
C ALA A 264 47.89 -43.05 -28.12
N LEU A 265 46.91 -43.90 -27.83
CA LEU A 265 46.66 -45.13 -28.60
C LEU A 265 45.85 -44.93 -29.90
N THR A 266 45.27 -43.76 -30.15
CA THR A 266 44.35 -43.54 -31.28
C THR A 266 44.71 -42.36 -32.17
N GLY A 267 45.74 -41.57 -31.83
CA GLY A 267 46.15 -40.39 -32.59
C GLY A 267 45.14 -39.24 -32.61
N ILE A 268 44.01 -39.36 -31.90
CA ILE A 268 42.98 -38.32 -31.85
C ILE A 268 43.50 -37.16 -31.02
N PHE A 269 43.76 -36.02 -31.66
CA PHE A 269 44.14 -34.76 -31.03
C PHE A 269 42.93 -33.84 -31.02
N SER A 270 42.40 -33.56 -29.82
CA SER A 270 41.06 -32.97 -29.66
C SER A 270 40.90 -32.17 -28.36
N GLY A 271 39.90 -31.29 -28.34
CA GLY A 271 39.47 -30.53 -27.16
C GLY A 271 38.84 -29.19 -27.54
N LYS A 272 38.82 -28.24 -26.60
CA LYS A 272 38.40 -26.84 -26.84
C LYS A 272 39.58 -25.93 -26.49
N PRO A 273 40.15 -25.18 -27.45
CA PRO A 273 41.32 -24.35 -27.17
C PRO A 273 40.90 -23.10 -26.38
N THR A 274 41.46 -22.93 -25.18
CA THR A 274 41.15 -21.82 -24.25
C THR A 274 42.12 -20.65 -24.33
N ALA A 275 42.99 -20.63 -25.35
CA ALA A 275 43.80 -19.47 -25.72
C ALA A 275 43.92 -19.38 -27.25
N ALA A 276 43.81 -18.17 -27.79
CA ALA A 276 43.96 -17.88 -29.21
C ALA A 276 45.43 -17.61 -29.62
N GLY A 277 45.72 -17.64 -30.91
CA GLY A 277 47.05 -17.37 -31.47
C GLY A 277 47.72 -18.59 -32.15
N LYS A 278 49.02 -18.48 -32.41
CA LYS A 278 49.81 -19.50 -33.14
C LYS A 278 50.69 -20.31 -32.19
N PHE A 279 50.52 -21.63 -32.21
CA PHE A 279 51.03 -22.58 -31.22
C PHE A 279 51.98 -23.60 -31.88
N PRO A 280 53.31 -23.38 -31.84
CA PRO A 280 54.28 -24.31 -32.41
C PRO A 280 54.41 -25.57 -31.56
N VAL A 281 54.18 -26.72 -32.21
CA VAL A 281 54.14 -28.06 -31.59
C VAL A 281 55.00 -29.07 -32.36
N ILE A 282 55.38 -30.14 -31.70
CA ILE A 282 56.05 -31.30 -32.28
C ILE A 282 55.13 -32.50 -32.09
N ILE A 283 54.67 -33.06 -33.20
CA ILE A 283 53.90 -34.30 -33.25
C ILE A 283 54.90 -35.46 -33.26
N LYS A 284 54.67 -36.48 -32.43
CA LYS A 284 55.48 -37.69 -32.35
C LYS A 284 54.60 -38.93 -32.45
N VAL A 285 55.14 -39.95 -33.09
CA VAL A 285 54.59 -41.31 -33.09
C VAL A 285 55.72 -42.29 -32.78
N SER A 286 55.46 -43.30 -31.96
CA SER A 286 56.27 -44.52 -31.89
C SER A 286 55.45 -45.74 -32.28
N ASP A 287 56.13 -46.79 -32.75
CA ASP A 287 55.54 -48.11 -32.94
C ASP A 287 55.85 -49.05 -31.76
N VAL A 288 55.42 -50.31 -31.84
CA VAL A 288 55.63 -51.32 -30.78
C VAL A 288 57.10 -51.79 -30.64
N ASN A 289 58.02 -51.30 -31.48
CA ASN A 289 59.45 -51.57 -31.40
C ASN A 289 60.23 -50.33 -30.92
N ASP A 290 59.56 -49.37 -30.29
CA ASP A 290 60.10 -48.08 -29.81
C ASP A 290 60.78 -47.21 -30.88
N ILE A 291 60.49 -47.43 -32.17
CA ILE A 291 60.97 -46.56 -33.25
C ILE A 291 60.16 -45.27 -33.24
N ILE A 292 60.80 -44.14 -32.91
CA ILE A 292 60.14 -42.83 -32.80
C ILE A 292 60.37 -41.98 -34.06
N VAL A 293 59.30 -41.42 -34.62
CA VAL A 293 59.33 -40.37 -35.65
C VAL A 293 58.71 -39.09 -35.10
N SER A 294 59.21 -37.92 -35.52
CA SER A 294 58.73 -36.60 -35.08
C SER A 294 58.56 -35.65 -36.26
N ARG A 295 57.53 -34.80 -36.23
CA ARG A 295 57.25 -33.76 -37.25
C ARG A 295 56.84 -32.46 -36.56
N ASN A 296 57.42 -31.33 -36.98
CA ASN A 296 57.06 -30.00 -36.49
C ASN A 296 55.75 -29.54 -37.15
N ALA A 297 54.90 -28.84 -36.40
CA ALA A 297 53.67 -28.23 -36.89
C ALA A 297 53.38 -26.93 -36.10
N THR A 298 52.39 -26.16 -36.55
CA THR A 298 51.83 -25.03 -35.78
C THR A 298 50.32 -25.18 -35.81
N ILE A 299 49.68 -25.15 -34.64
CA ILE A 299 48.23 -25.05 -34.52
C ILE A 299 47.86 -23.56 -34.48
N GLU A 300 46.90 -23.13 -35.29
CA GLU A 300 46.44 -21.75 -35.33
C GLU A 300 45.03 -21.67 -34.75
N VAL A 301 44.90 -21.10 -33.55
CA VAL A 301 43.61 -20.89 -32.89
C VAL A 301 43.11 -19.50 -33.24
N SER A 302 42.21 -19.44 -34.21
CA SER A 302 41.57 -18.21 -34.68
C SER A 302 40.44 -17.74 -33.77
N THR A 303 40.03 -16.48 -33.88
CA THR A 303 38.90 -15.87 -33.16
C THR A 303 37.95 -15.23 -34.15
N SER A 304 36.65 -15.27 -33.85
CA SER A 304 35.69 -14.38 -34.54
C SER A 304 36.06 -12.92 -34.26
N PRO A 305 35.91 -12.00 -35.24
CA PRO A 305 36.22 -10.59 -35.06
C PRO A 305 35.37 -9.97 -33.96
N LEU A 306 35.95 -9.04 -33.19
CA LEU A 306 35.24 -8.31 -32.14
C LEU A 306 34.07 -7.50 -32.73
N SER A 307 32.93 -7.50 -32.05
CA SER A 307 31.72 -6.78 -32.46
C SER A 307 30.92 -6.29 -31.25
N LEU A 308 30.37 -5.08 -31.36
CA LEU A 308 29.55 -4.41 -30.35
C LEU A 308 28.07 -4.47 -30.79
N THR A 309 27.21 -5.05 -29.95
CA THR A 309 25.75 -5.05 -30.17
C THR A 309 25.06 -4.23 -29.06
N PRO A 310 24.62 -2.98 -29.35
CA PRO A 310 23.92 -2.15 -28.37
C PRO A 310 22.49 -2.62 -28.06
N ASP A 311 22.08 -2.48 -26.79
CA ASP A 311 20.75 -2.75 -26.26
C ASP A 311 20.26 -1.55 -25.40
N PRO A 312 19.25 -0.77 -25.87
CA PRO A 312 18.64 -0.82 -27.19
C PRO A 312 19.60 -0.40 -28.33
N ALA A 313 19.21 -0.69 -29.58
CA ALA A 313 20.08 -0.55 -30.76
C ALA A 313 20.51 0.91 -31.07
N GLN A 314 19.69 1.89 -30.72
CA GLN A 314 20.08 3.30 -30.63
C GLN A 314 20.29 3.65 -29.16
N ALA A 315 21.25 4.53 -28.85
CA ALA A 315 21.40 5.04 -27.50
C ALA A 315 20.08 5.70 -27.04
N PRO A 316 19.54 5.33 -25.86
CA PRO A 316 18.30 5.92 -25.36
C PRO A 316 18.49 7.41 -25.06
N SER A 317 17.41 8.19 -25.10
CA SER A 317 17.43 9.56 -24.60
C SER A 317 17.57 9.58 -23.08
N GLY A 318 18.50 10.39 -22.57
CA GLY A 318 18.63 10.72 -21.16
C GLY A 318 17.82 11.96 -20.78
N THR A 319 17.76 12.23 -19.47
CA THR A 319 17.26 13.49 -18.91
C THR A 319 18.25 13.96 -17.86
N THR A 320 18.47 15.26 -17.80
CA THR A 320 19.46 15.89 -16.90
C THR A 320 19.25 15.43 -15.46
N GLY A 321 20.33 15.00 -14.78
CA GLY A 321 20.30 14.52 -13.40
C GLY A 321 19.66 13.13 -13.18
N LEU A 322 18.93 12.54 -14.14
CA LEU A 322 18.36 11.19 -14.00
C LEU A 322 19.37 10.08 -14.30
N ALA A 323 19.13 8.89 -13.73
CA ALA A 323 19.97 7.72 -13.95
C ALA A 323 19.88 7.22 -15.41
N TYR A 324 20.97 7.38 -16.15
CA TYR A 324 21.15 6.89 -17.52
C TYR A 324 21.73 5.47 -17.52
N ASN A 325 21.26 4.63 -18.46
CA ASN A 325 21.77 3.29 -18.67
C ASN A 325 21.59 2.83 -20.12
N TRP A 326 22.69 2.52 -20.80
CA TRP A 326 22.73 1.88 -22.12
C TRP A 326 23.69 0.69 -22.08
N LYS A 327 23.27 -0.47 -22.57
CA LYS A 327 24.07 -1.71 -22.57
C LYS A 327 24.67 -1.96 -23.95
N ILE A 328 25.82 -2.63 -23.98
CA ILE A 328 26.52 -3.01 -25.20
C ILE A 328 27.08 -4.41 -24.99
N ALA A 329 26.54 -5.41 -25.69
CA ALA A 329 27.09 -6.76 -25.67
C ALA A 329 28.36 -6.84 -26.56
N PHE A 330 29.36 -7.59 -26.10
CA PHE A 330 30.55 -7.92 -26.87
C PHE A 330 30.46 -9.36 -27.40
N SER A 331 30.83 -9.56 -28.65
CA SER A 331 30.93 -10.87 -29.30
C SER A 331 32.20 -10.94 -30.16
N GLY A 332 32.80 -12.13 -30.26
CA GLY A 332 34.14 -12.28 -30.83
C GLY A 332 35.25 -11.70 -29.93
N GLY A 333 36.50 -11.79 -30.39
CA GLY A 333 37.69 -11.43 -29.63
C GLY A 333 37.99 -12.35 -28.43
N VAL A 334 38.94 -11.93 -27.60
CA VAL A 334 39.42 -12.63 -26.39
C VAL A 334 39.22 -11.74 -25.15
N PRO A 335 38.41 -12.16 -24.16
CA PRO A 335 38.22 -11.42 -22.91
C PRO A 335 39.47 -11.48 -21.99
N PRO A 336 39.66 -10.52 -21.07
CA PRO A 336 38.79 -9.36 -20.81
C PRO A 336 38.76 -8.33 -21.94
N TYR A 337 37.65 -7.59 -22.01
CA TYR A 337 37.45 -6.46 -22.92
C TYR A 337 37.59 -5.13 -22.17
N THR A 338 37.97 -4.09 -22.89
CA THR A 338 37.91 -2.69 -22.45
C THR A 338 36.90 -1.92 -23.30
N LEU A 339 36.32 -0.85 -22.74
CA LEU A 339 35.39 0.05 -23.44
C LEU A 339 35.64 1.49 -23.00
N LYS A 340 35.72 2.40 -23.97
CA LYS A 340 35.99 3.84 -23.76
C LYS A 340 35.41 4.64 -24.93
N PRO A 341 35.20 5.96 -24.79
CA PRO A 341 35.06 6.83 -25.97
C PRO A 341 36.32 6.77 -26.84
N ALA A 342 36.15 6.91 -28.15
CA ALA A 342 37.24 7.06 -29.10
C ALA A 342 37.90 8.45 -28.95
N PRO A 343 39.18 8.65 -29.37
CA PRO A 343 39.97 9.84 -29.03
C PRO A 343 39.41 11.18 -29.53
N ASP A 344 38.50 11.15 -30.48
CA ASP A 344 37.79 12.27 -31.11
C ASP A 344 36.44 12.61 -30.45
N THR A 345 35.99 11.83 -29.48
CA THR A 345 34.70 12.02 -28.80
C THR A 345 34.84 11.95 -27.27
N THR A 346 33.87 12.52 -26.56
CA THR A 346 33.80 12.44 -25.09
C THR A 346 32.41 11.98 -24.67
N LEU A 347 32.33 11.31 -23.52
CA LEU A 347 31.03 11.06 -22.90
C LEU A 347 30.43 12.39 -22.38
N PRO A 348 29.10 12.56 -22.40
CA PRO A 348 28.42 13.65 -21.69
C PRO A 348 28.85 13.71 -20.23
N GLU A 349 29.00 14.90 -19.67
CA GLU A 349 29.40 15.08 -18.27
C GLU A 349 28.45 14.32 -17.33
N GLY A 350 29.01 13.59 -16.37
CA GLY A 350 28.26 12.74 -15.46
C GLY A 350 27.95 11.33 -15.98
N LEU A 351 28.31 10.99 -17.24
CA LEU A 351 28.27 9.62 -17.76
C LEU A 351 29.65 8.96 -17.77
N SER A 352 29.68 7.64 -17.60
CA SER A 352 30.88 6.81 -17.56
C SER A 352 30.71 5.51 -18.35
N ALA A 353 31.82 4.98 -18.89
CA ALA A 353 31.87 3.65 -19.48
C ALA A 353 32.36 2.62 -18.45
N SER A 354 31.82 1.41 -18.52
CA SER A 354 32.18 0.28 -17.65
C SER A 354 32.04 -1.05 -18.40
N VAL A 355 32.74 -2.09 -17.95
CA VAL A 355 32.68 -3.44 -18.52
C VAL A 355 32.51 -4.47 -17.40
N SER A 356 31.66 -5.47 -17.63
CA SER A 356 31.51 -6.66 -16.80
C SER A 356 31.38 -7.90 -17.70
N GLY A 357 32.39 -8.76 -17.71
CA GLY A 357 32.46 -9.91 -18.63
C GLY A 357 32.36 -9.48 -20.10
N SER A 358 31.44 -10.10 -20.84
CA SER A 358 31.13 -9.78 -22.24
C SER A 358 30.10 -8.66 -22.42
N THR A 359 29.91 -7.78 -21.43
CA THR A 359 28.95 -6.67 -21.51
C THR A 359 29.58 -5.34 -21.08
N GLY A 360 29.61 -4.39 -21.99
CA GLY A 360 29.85 -2.98 -21.72
C GLY A 360 28.57 -2.23 -21.32
N LYS A 361 28.74 -1.11 -20.63
CA LYS A 361 27.64 -0.27 -20.15
C LYS A 361 28.07 1.20 -20.08
N ILE A 362 27.28 2.08 -20.70
CA ILE A 362 27.35 3.52 -20.48
C ILE A 362 26.30 3.90 -19.44
N SER A 363 26.72 4.52 -18.33
CA SER A 363 25.79 4.92 -17.26
C SER A 363 26.32 6.03 -16.35
N GLY A 364 25.41 6.68 -15.65
CA GLY A 364 25.65 7.79 -14.74
C GLY A 364 24.44 8.70 -14.67
N ASN A 365 24.64 9.97 -14.35
CA ASN A 365 23.58 10.98 -14.29
C ASN A 365 24.05 12.20 -15.11
N PRO A 366 23.52 12.44 -16.32
CA PRO A 366 24.09 13.42 -17.23
C PRO A 366 23.83 14.84 -16.70
N ALA A 367 24.87 15.67 -16.64
CA ALA A 367 24.83 16.97 -15.97
C ALA A 367 24.28 18.11 -16.84
N THR A 368 24.33 17.98 -18.17
CA THR A 368 24.00 19.06 -19.12
C THR A 368 23.08 18.57 -20.24
N PRO A 369 21.99 19.30 -20.56
CA PRO A 369 21.15 18.97 -21.71
C PRO A 369 21.83 19.29 -23.04
N GLY A 370 21.54 18.52 -24.07
CA GLY A 370 22.14 18.64 -25.40
C GLY A 370 22.17 17.32 -26.17
N THR A 371 22.64 17.34 -27.42
CA THR A 371 22.86 16.13 -28.23
C THR A 371 24.35 15.95 -28.46
N PHE A 372 24.89 14.84 -27.97
CA PHE A 372 26.33 14.57 -27.96
C PHE A 372 26.66 13.42 -28.92
N PRO A 373 27.40 13.66 -30.03
CA PRO A 373 27.89 12.58 -30.89
C PRO A 373 28.93 11.75 -30.12
N LEU A 374 28.84 10.42 -30.24
CA LEU A 374 29.63 9.50 -29.43
C LEU A 374 30.11 8.31 -30.25
N THR A 375 31.43 8.12 -30.30
CA THR A 375 32.05 6.90 -30.85
C THR A 375 32.64 6.12 -29.68
N LEU A 376 32.27 4.85 -29.52
CA LEU A 376 32.81 3.97 -28.50
C LEU A 376 33.77 2.96 -29.13
N GLU A 377 35.01 2.93 -28.65
CA GLU A 377 36.02 1.93 -28.99
C GLU A 377 36.02 0.84 -27.91
N ALA A 378 35.76 -0.40 -28.32
CA ALA A 378 36.10 -1.58 -27.51
C ALA A 378 37.45 -2.15 -27.97
N THR A 379 38.19 -2.76 -27.06
CA THR A 379 39.44 -3.47 -27.38
C THR A 379 39.56 -4.72 -26.54
N ASP A 380 39.94 -5.84 -27.17
CA ASP A 380 40.12 -7.14 -26.53
C ASP A 380 41.56 -7.35 -25.99
N THR A 381 41.85 -8.53 -25.45
CA THR A 381 43.17 -8.87 -24.89
C THR A 381 44.28 -9.13 -25.93
N LEU A 382 43.94 -9.34 -27.20
CA LEU A 382 44.91 -9.42 -28.31
C LEU A 382 45.17 -8.05 -28.96
N GLY A 383 44.36 -7.04 -28.65
CA GLY A 383 44.42 -5.71 -29.25
C GLY A 383 43.47 -5.53 -30.44
N GLU A 384 42.60 -6.51 -30.71
CA GLU A 384 41.54 -6.37 -31.72
C GLU A 384 40.52 -5.33 -31.29
N LYS A 385 40.06 -4.53 -32.26
CA LYS A 385 39.25 -3.34 -32.02
C LYS A 385 37.95 -3.37 -32.80
N ALA A 386 36.90 -2.86 -32.16
CA ALA A 386 35.61 -2.62 -32.81
C ALA A 386 34.99 -1.33 -32.28
N ASN A 387 34.30 -0.61 -33.17
CA ASN A 387 33.75 0.72 -32.90
C ASN A 387 32.23 0.73 -33.05
N LEU A 388 31.56 1.49 -32.18
CA LEU A 388 30.13 1.78 -32.26
C LEU A 388 29.92 3.30 -32.29
N GLN A 389 29.36 3.80 -33.40
CA GLN A 389 28.96 5.20 -33.54
C GLN A 389 27.49 5.39 -33.13
N SER A 390 27.21 6.45 -32.37
CA SER A 390 25.86 6.81 -31.94
C SER A 390 25.79 8.30 -31.53
N GLN A 391 24.65 8.70 -30.96
CA GLN A 391 24.49 10.01 -30.32
C GLN A 391 23.68 9.85 -29.04
N VAL A 392 24.10 10.53 -27.97
CA VAL A 392 23.35 10.57 -26.70
C VAL A 392 22.62 11.91 -26.62
N THR A 393 21.30 11.88 -26.64
CA THR A 393 20.46 13.07 -26.44
C THR A 393 20.06 13.17 -24.97
N VAL A 394 20.32 14.31 -24.33
CA VAL A 394 19.95 14.60 -22.94
C VAL A 394 18.95 15.75 -22.93
N ALA A 395 17.72 15.48 -22.46
CA ALA A 395 16.72 16.51 -22.26
C ALA A 395 16.98 17.31 -20.96
N PRO A 396 16.53 18.58 -20.86
CA PRO A 396 16.44 19.28 -19.57
C PRO A 396 15.50 18.53 -18.63
N TYR A 397 15.68 18.72 -17.31
CA TYR A 397 14.74 18.18 -16.32
C TYR A 397 13.75 19.26 -15.89
N ASP A 398 12.55 19.23 -16.46
CA ASP A 398 11.50 20.18 -16.13
C ASP A 398 10.98 19.90 -14.72
N LEU A 399 11.35 20.77 -13.76
CA LEU A 399 10.75 20.90 -12.44
C LEU A 399 10.66 22.40 -12.11
N THR A 400 9.47 22.85 -11.74
CA THR A 400 9.16 24.28 -11.52
C THR A 400 8.20 24.44 -10.34
N ILE A 401 8.21 25.63 -9.73
CA ILE A 401 7.26 26.02 -8.68
C ILE A 401 6.21 26.95 -9.29
N ALA A 402 4.95 26.63 -9.09
CA ALA A 402 3.78 27.39 -9.51
C ALA A 402 2.94 27.83 -8.30
N PRO A 403 2.14 28.92 -8.41
CA PRO A 403 2.01 29.81 -9.57
C PRO A 403 3.23 30.72 -9.77
N GLU A 404 3.41 31.26 -10.98
CA GLU A 404 4.54 32.13 -11.38
C GLU A 404 4.70 33.38 -10.50
N SER A 405 3.65 33.78 -9.78
CA SER A 405 3.62 34.92 -8.85
C SER A 405 4.19 34.61 -7.45
N THR A 406 5.15 33.67 -7.31
CA THR A 406 5.88 33.41 -6.05
C THR A 406 6.51 34.69 -5.46
N GLN A 407 6.88 35.65 -6.32
CA GLN A 407 7.47 36.93 -5.95
C GLN A 407 6.69 37.71 -4.87
N LYS A 408 5.36 37.55 -4.78
CA LYS A 408 4.53 38.29 -3.81
C LYS A 408 3.36 37.46 -3.27
N LEU A 409 3.62 36.71 -2.21
CA LEU A 409 2.58 36.07 -1.40
C LEU A 409 2.02 37.10 -0.39
N ILE A 410 0.72 37.06 -0.09
CA ILE A 410 0.05 38.06 0.75
C ILE A 410 -0.74 37.35 1.86
N GLY A 411 -0.57 37.81 3.10
CA GLY A 411 -1.32 37.35 4.25
C GLY A 411 -1.84 38.49 5.12
N LYS A 412 -2.67 38.16 6.11
CA LYS A 412 -3.26 39.12 7.04
C LYS A 412 -2.95 38.74 8.49
N PHE A 413 -2.56 39.73 9.28
CA PHE A 413 -2.24 39.61 10.71
C PHE A 413 -3.41 38.97 11.48
N LYS A 414 -3.12 37.93 12.26
CA LYS A 414 -4.09 37.14 13.04
C LYS A 414 -5.26 36.53 12.23
N GLN A 415 -5.13 36.40 10.91
CA GLN A 415 -6.07 35.64 10.07
C GLN A 415 -5.40 34.38 9.52
N ALA A 416 -6.18 33.39 9.12
CA ALA A 416 -5.64 32.17 8.53
C ALA A 416 -4.96 32.48 7.18
N LEU A 417 -3.69 32.12 7.07
CA LEU A 417 -2.96 31.98 5.83
C LEU A 417 -3.21 30.57 5.29
N ASP A 418 -3.60 30.48 4.01
CA ASP A 418 -3.76 29.22 3.30
C ASP A 418 -3.39 29.44 1.82
N VAL A 419 -2.13 29.15 1.48
CA VAL A 419 -1.59 29.31 0.13
C VAL A 419 -1.04 27.96 -0.34
N PRO A 420 -1.72 27.27 -1.27
CA PRO A 420 -1.17 26.09 -1.92
C PRO A 420 -0.10 26.48 -2.93
N LEU A 421 1.13 25.99 -2.74
CA LEU A 421 2.16 25.97 -3.78
C LEU A 421 2.06 24.65 -4.54
N THR A 422 2.22 24.69 -5.86
CA THR A 422 2.18 23.50 -6.71
C THR A 422 3.52 23.32 -7.43
N ALA A 423 3.87 22.07 -7.73
CA ALA A 423 5.04 21.74 -8.53
C ALA A 423 4.58 21.27 -9.91
N THR A 424 5.22 21.80 -10.95
CA THR A 424 4.94 21.49 -12.36
C THR A 424 6.17 20.86 -13.00
N GLY A 425 5.97 19.74 -13.70
CA GLY A 425 7.05 18.81 -13.99
C GLY A 425 7.51 18.05 -12.73
N GLY A 426 8.67 17.42 -12.79
CA GLY A 426 9.21 16.58 -11.72
C GLY A 426 8.56 15.19 -11.62
N LYS A 427 9.02 14.38 -10.66
CA LYS A 427 8.41 13.09 -10.30
C LYS A 427 8.00 13.08 -8.82
N PRO A 428 6.71 12.95 -8.49
CA PRO A 428 6.25 12.92 -7.10
C PRO A 428 6.72 11.64 -6.37
N PRO A 429 6.75 11.63 -5.02
CA PRO A 429 6.35 12.72 -4.11
C PRO A 429 7.30 13.93 -4.14
N TYR A 430 6.75 15.10 -3.85
CA TYR A 430 7.51 16.35 -3.71
C TYR A 430 7.80 16.63 -2.24
N ARG A 431 9.02 17.09 -1.96
CA ARG A 431 9.45 17.58 -0.64
C ARG A 431 9.68 19.09 -0.74
N TRP A 432 8.95 19.84 0.05
CA TRP A 432 8.98 21.29 0.10
C TRP A 432 9.81 21.78 1.27
N SER A 433 10.55 22.86 1.04
CA SER A 433 11.39 23.53 2.02
C SER A 433 11.42 25.03 1.74
N ILE A 434 11.79 25.81 2.75
CA ILE A 434 11.84 27.27 2.68
C ILE A 434 13.07 27.76 3.43
N THR A 435 13.74 28.76 2.88
CA THR A 435 14.84 29.49 3.52
C THR A 435 14.51 30.97 3.59
N GLY A 436 15.01 31.67 4.61
CA GLY A 436 14.51 32.97 5.04
C GLY A 436 13.66 32.85 6.32
N SER A 437 13.15 33.97 6.82
CA SER A 437 12.41 34.03 8.09
C SER A 437 10.91 34.15 7.86
N LEU A 438 10.14 33.13 8.22
CA LEU A 438 8.68 33.25 8.27
C LEU A 438 8.24 34.06 9.52
N PRO A 439 7.12 34.80 9.45
CA PRO A 439 6.51 35.43 10.61
C PRO A 439 6.04 34.38 11.62
N ASN A 440 6.13 34.70 12.92
CA ASN A 440 5.66 33.81 13.99
C ASN A 440 4.21 33.35 13.73
N GLY A 441 4.00 32.03 13.74
CA GLY A 441 2.70 31.41 13.48
C GLY A 441 2.43 31.02 12.02
N ALA A 442 3.28 31.38 11.05
CA ALA A 442 3.25 30.84 9.70
C ALA A 442 4.26 29.69 9.51
N TRP A 443 3.92 28.71 8.68
CA TRP A 443 4.71 27.49 8.44
C TRP A 443 4.45 26.92 7.04
N LEU A 444 5.40 26.15 6.50
CA LEU A 444 5.28 25.46 5.21
C LEU A 444 5.14 23.95 5.43
N SER A 445 4.12 23.33 4.85
CA SER A 445 3.97 21.88 4.80
C SER A 445 5.00 21.26 3.85
N SER A 446 5.95 20.51 4.40
CA SER A 446 7.01 19.86 3.62
C SER A 446 6.52 18.75 2.68
N SER A 447 5.32 18.20 2.89
CA SER A 447 4.74 17.13 2.05
C SER A 447 3.70 17.62 1.04
N SER A 448 3.08 18.78 1.25
CA SER A 448 1.97 19.27 0.41
C SER A 448 2.15 20.65 -0.21
N GLY A 449 3.27 21.35 0.05
CA GLY A 449 3.52 22.68 -0.50
C GLY A 449 2.61 23.78 0.07
N LYS A 450 1.73 23.45 1.01
CA LYS A 450 0.79 24.39 1.64
C LYS A 450 1.54 25.30 2.60
N LEU A 451 1.69 26.58 2.26
CA LEU A 451 2.12 27.63 3.17
C LEU A 451 0.90 28.10 3.98
N ALA A 452 0.92 27.89 5.29
CA ALA A 452 -0.26 28.02 6.14
C ALA A 452 0.04 28.62 7.53
N GLY A 453 -1.00 28.77 8.34
CA GLY A 453 -0.91 29.16 9.75
C GLY A 453 -1.59 30.50 10.03
N THR A 454 -1.23 31.15 11.13
CA THR A 454 -1.84 32.41 11.59
C THR A 454 -0.72 33.38 11.97
N PRO A 455 -0.30 34.30 11.08
CA PRO A 455 0.87 35.13 11.33
C PRO A 455 0.59 36.23 12.37
N TYR A 456 1.43 36.27 13.41
CA TYR A 456 1.40 37.22 14.52
C TYR A 456 2.41 38.37 14.36
N THR A 457 2.94 38.59 13.16
CA THR A 457 3.90 39.67 12.87
C THR A 457 3.62 40.26 11.50
N THR A 458 3.40 41.58 11.42
CA THR A 458 3.28 42.32 10.15
C THR A 458 4.65 42.66 9.58
N GLY A 459 4.78 42.69 8.26
CA GLY A 459 6.03 43.04 7.57
C GLY A 459 6.13 42.42 6.19
N GLU A 460 7.25 42.66 5.51
CA GLU A 460 7.67 41.89 4.34
C GLU A 460 8.75 40.89 4.73
N PHE A 461 8.51 39.61 4.45
CA PHE A 461 9.37 38.50 4.84
C PHE A 461 9.99 37.89 3.57
N PRO A 462 11.27 38.16 3.25
CA PRO A 462 11.94 37.57 2.09
C PRO A 462 12.14 36.07 2.30
N ILE A 463 11.79 35.28 1.29
CA ILE A 463 11.78 33.82 1.34
C ILE A 463 12.24 33.24 -0.01
N THR A 464 13.02 32.16 0.06
CA THR A 464 13.28 31.29 -1.10
C THR A 464 12.53 29.99 -0.87
N LEU A 465 11.61 29.67 -1.78
CA LEU A 465 10.91 28.39 -1.81
C LEU A 465 11.76 27.39 -2.58
N LYS A 466 11.90 26.17 -2.04
CA LYS A 466 12.59 25.07 -2.72
C LYS A 466 11.69 23.84 -2.71
N VAL A 467 11.41 23.31 -3.90
CA VAL A 467 10.81 21.98 -4.07
C VAL A 467 11.88 21.01 -4.55
N THR A 468 11.90 19.82 -3.97
CA THR A 468 12.76 18.70 -4.35
C THR A 468 11.89 17.50 -4.69
N ASP A 469 12.12 16.87 -5.84
CA ASP A 469 11.34 15.72 -6.29
C ASP A 469 11.84 14.38 -5.71
N SER A 470 11.23 13.27 -6.13
CA SER A 470 11.64 11.92 -5.74
C SER A 470 12.97 11.45 -6.36
N ASN A 471 13.46 12.10 -7.43
CA ASN A 471 14.80 11.88 -7.98
C ASN A 471 15.88 12.77 -7.30
N ASN A 472 15.50 13.53 -6.26
CA ASN A 472 16.32 14.53 -5.56
C ASN A 472 16.69 15.78 -6.39
N ILE A 473 16.15 15.94 -7.59
CA ILE A 473 16.32 17.15 -8.38
C ILE A 473 15.47 18.27 -7.73
N SER A 474 15.99 19.50 -7.73
CA SER A 474 15.40 20.61 -6.99
C SER A 474 15.21 21.85 -7.86
N ALA A 475 14.08 22.52 -7.68
CA ALA A 475 13.81 23.84 -8.24
C ALA A 475 13.61 24.86 -7.10
N THR A 476 14.03 26.09 -7.34
CA THR A 476 13.98 27.20 -6.38
C THR A 476 13.27 28.40 -6.97
N ALA A 477 12.47 29.09 -6.16
CA ALA A 477 11.80 30.34 -6.53
C ALA A 477 11.88 31.34 -5.37
N ASP A 478 12.46 32.51 -5.63
CA ASP A 478 12.53 33.61 -4.67
C ASP A 478 11.23 34.42 -4.63
N GLY A 479 10.94 34.99 -3.46
CA GLY A 479 9.82 35.91 -3.29
C GLY A 479 9.74 36.53 -1.91
N LYS A 480 8.59 37.14 -1.61
CA LYS A 480 8.28 37.65 -0.28
C LYS A 480 6.86 37.32 0.16
N LEU A 481 6.71 36.99 1.44
CA LEU A 481 5.44 36.94 2.13
C LEU A 481 5.17 38.30 2.78
N VAL A 482 4.09 38.98 2.39
CA VAL A 482 3.72 40.29 2.91
C VAL A 482 2.54 40.14 3.87
N ILE A 483 2.76 40.35 5.17
CA ILE A 483 1.71 40.29 6.19
C ILE A 483 1.22 41.70 6.52
N THR A 484 -0.04 41.97 6.18
CA THR A 484 -0.73 43.25 6.42
C THR A 484 -1.67 43.16 7.61
N ALA A 485 -1.85 44.25 8.36
CA ALA A 485 -2.98 44.38 9.30
C ALA A 485 -4.16 45.05 8.59
N ALA A 486 -5.38 44.81 9.09
CA ALA A 486 -6.54 45.61 8.72
C ALA A 486 -6.34 47.09 9.13
N PRO A 487 -6.94 48.07 8.43
CA PRO A 487 -6.81 49.48 8.79
C PRO A 487 -7.34 49.73 10.21
N LEU A 488 -6.65 50.59 10.97
CA LEU A 488 -7.06 50.96 12.33
C LEU A 488 -8.32 51.85 12.29
N GLN A 489 -9.33 51.48 13.07
CA GLN A 489 -10.59 52.22 13.19
C GLN A 489 -11.08 52.26 14.65
N ILE A 490 -11.67 53.40 15.03
CA ILE A 490 -12.47 53.52 16.26
C ILE A 490 -13.93 53.27 15.85
N VAL A 491 -14.56 52.25 16.44
CA VAL A 491 -15.97 51.92 16.22
C VAL A 491 -16.76 52.35 17.45
N VAL A 492 -17.57 53.39 17.30
CA VAL A 492 -18.51 53.87 18.34
C VAL A 492 -19.74 52.97 18.34
N ASP A 493 -20.31 52.67 19.51
CA ASP A 493 -21.58 51.93 19.56
C ASP A 493 -22.72 52.81 18.99
N ALA A 494 -23.40 52.34 17.95
CA ALA A 494 -24.47 53.11 17.32
C ALA A 494 -25.81 53.07 18.10
N THR A 495 -25.92 52.24 19.15
CA THR A 495 -27.17 51.98 19.88
C THR A 495 -27.37 52.89 21.10
N GLU A 496 -26.30 53.42 21.71
CA GLU A 496 -26.43 54.36 22.83
C GLU A 496 -26.69 55.79 22.32
N SER A 497 -27.42 56.59 23.10
CA SER A 497 -27.83 57.94 22.72
C SER A 497 -26.66 58.93 22.61
N GLN A 498 -26.78 59.92 21.73
CA GLN A 498 -25.94 61.13 21.73
C GLN A 498 -26.46 62.22 22.68
N GLN A 499 -27.58 61.96 23.39
CA GLN A 499 -28.17 62.87 24.36
C GLN A 499 -27.87 62.42 25.79
N ALA A 500 -27.54 63.40 26.64
CA ALA A 500 -27.35 63.27 28.08
C ALA A 500 -28.17 64.35 28.81
N THR A 501 -28.21 64.29 30.15
CA THR A 501 -28.82 65.35 30.98
C THR A 501 -27.93 65.65 32.18
N SER A 502 -27.78 66.94 32.51
CA SER A 502 -26.85 67.44 33.53
C SER A 502 -27.03 66.75 34.89
N GLY A 503 -25.96 66.28 35.50
CA GLY A 503 -25.95 65.61 36.81
C GLY A 503 -26.37 64.12 36.81
N LEU A 504 -26.92 63.60 35.71
CA LEU A 504 -27.22 62.17 35.57
C LEU A 504 -26.00 61.39 35.06
N ALA A 505 -25.83 60.15 35.53
CA ALA A 505 -24.76 59.29 35.04
C ALA A 505 -25.01 58.88 33.58
N THR A 506 -24.04 59.09 32.71
CA THR A 506 -24.11 58.75 31.27
C THR A 506 -22.80 58.07 30.84
N ARG A 507 -22.88 57.15 29.88
CA ARG A 507 -21.74 56.44 29.28
C ARG A 507 -21.88 56.42 27.76
N ARG A 508 -20.76 56.55 27.05
CA ARG A 508 -20.63 56.41 25.59
C ARG A 508 -19.47 55.47 25.26
N THR A 509 -19.74 54.26 24.79
CA THR A 509 -18.71 53.23 24.54
C THR A 509 -18.23 53.16 23.09
N PHE A 510 -17.00 52.66 22.94
CA PHE A 510 -16.33 52.43 21.66
C PHE A 510 -15.35 51.25 21.75
N ALA A 511 -14.98 50.69 20.59
CA ALA A 511 -14.01 49.62 20.45
C ALA A 511 -13.00 49.92 19.32
N ILE A 512 -11.75 49.51 19.51
CA ILE A 512 -10.71 49.61 18.47
C ILE A 512 -10.73 48.35 17.61
N GLN A 513 -10.78 48.53 16.29
CA GLN A 513 -10.72 47.46 15.31
C GLN A 513 -9.58 47.68 14.31
N GLY A 514 -9.03 46.59 13.77
CA GLY A 514 -7.82 46.62 12.94
C GLY A 514 -6.58 47.10 13.69
N GLY A 515 -5.52 47.45 12.95
CA GLY A 515 -4.21 47.77 13.50
C GLY A 515 -3.44 46.58 14.08
N VAL A 516 -2.35 46.88 14.79
CA VAL A 516 -1.53 45.94 15.56
C VAL A 516 -1.39 46.44 17.02
N PRO A 517 -1.76 45.63 18.03
CA PRO A 517 -1.71 46.04 19.43
C PRO A 517 -0.26 46.01 20.00
N PRO A 518 0.02 46.71 21.12
CA PRO A 518 -0.92 47.48 21.94
C PRO A 518 -1.44 48.74 21.23
N TYR A 519 -2.68 49.13 21.58
CA TYR A 519 -3.26 50.39 21.12
C TYR A 519 -3.14 51.44 22.23
N SER A 520 -2.93 52.69 21.84
CA SER A 520 -3.12 53.85 22.71
C SER A 520 -4.35 54.64 22.23
N LEU A 521 -5.08 55.24 23.17
CA LEU A 521 -6.21 56.13 22.90
C LEU A 521 -6.04 57.39 23.73
N LYS A 522 -6.28 58.55 23.11
CA LYS A 522 -6.25 59.85 23.78
C LYS A 522 -7.27 60.79 23.14
N LEU A 523 -7.61 61.86 23.86
CA LEU A 523 -8.18 63.05 23.23
C LEU A 523 -7.16 63.66 22.27
N LYS A 524 -7.63 64.23 21.17
CA LYS A 524 -6.81 65.08 20.31
C LYS A 524 -6.42 66.34 21.07
N GLU A 525 -5.23 66.87 20.81
CA GLU A 525 -4.80 68.15 21.37
C GLU A 525 -5.81 69.25 21.00
N GLY A 526 -6.22 70.06 22.00
CA GLY A 526 -7.30 71.03 21.88
C GLY A 526 -8.73 70.49 22.00
N SER A 527 -8.95 69.16 22.11
CA SER A 527 -10.27 68.58 22.42
C SER A 527 -10.46 68.38 23.92
N THR A 528 -11.62 68.79 24.45
CA THR A 528 -12.05 68.54 25.83
C THR A 528 -13.27 67.64 25.88
N LEU A 529 -13.51 67.02 27.03
CA LEU A 529 -14.77 66.34 27.37
C LEU A 529 -15.75 67.34 28.05
N PRO A 530 -17.05 67.01 28.17
CA PRO A 530 -17.95 67.73 29.06
C PRO A 530 -17.39 67.76 30.49
N PRO A 531 -17.50 68.86 31.25
CA PRO A 531 -17.09 68.90 32.66
C PRO A 531 -17.77 67.79 33.46
N GLY A 532 -17.02 66.98 34.20
CA GLY A 532 -17.53 65.83 34.95
C GLY A 532 -17.65 64.51 34.15
N MET A 533 -17.09 64.45 32.94
CA MET A 533 -16.87 63.22 32.16
C MET A 533 -15.38 62.91 32.02
N GLU A 534 -15.01 61.64 32.05
CA GLU A 534 -13.64 61.13 31.88
C GLU A 534 -13.57 60.07 30.76
N LEU A 535 -12.35 59.71 30.34
CA LEU A 535 -12.07 58.73 29.29
C LEU A 535 -11.53 57.43 29.91
N ASP A 536 -12.34 56.38 29.94
CA ASP A 536 -11.90 55.00 30.24
C ASP A 536 -11.37 54.32 28.98
N PHE A 537 -10.25 53.60 29.09
CA PHE A 537 -9.72 52.77 28.01
C PHE A 537 -8.94 51.55 28.49
N THR A 538 -9.48 50.37 28.19
CA THR A 538 -8.94 49.04 28.56
C THR A 538 -8.05 48.43 27.47
N GLY A 539 -7.37 49.26 26.66
CA GLY A 539 -6.44 48.83 25.62
C GLY A 539 -7.08 48.29 24.33
N THR A 540 -8.37 47.92 24.33
CA THR A 540 -9.13 47.55 23.11
C THR A 540 -10.58 48.06 23.09
N LYS A 541 -11.17 48.29 24.27
CA LYS A 541 -12.49 48.91 24.44
C LYS A 541 -12.38 50.06 25.43
N GLY A 542 -13.28 51.03 25.37
CA GLY A 542 -13.36 52.09 26.35
C GLY A 542 -14.69 52.82 26.30
N GLY A 543 -14.77 53.93 27.02
CA GLY A 543 -15.89 54.83 26.95
C GLY A 543 -15.56 56.23 27.46
N ILE A 544 -16.42 57.18 27.13
CA ILE A 544 -16.54 58.45 27.84
C ILE A 544 -17.66 58.26 28.87
N GLU A 545 -17.36 58.45 30.15
CA GLU A 545 -18.33 58.23 31.22
C GLU A 545 -18.20 59.21 32.37
N GLY A 546 -19.29 59.39 33.12
CA GLY A 546 -19.33 60.29 34.26
C GLY A 546 -20.71 60.93 34.43
N LYS A 547 -20.72 62.15 34.96
CA LYS A 547 -21.91 62.98 35.17
C LYS A 547 -21.61 64.37 34.61
N PRO A 548 -22.14 64.75 33.43
CA PRO A 548 -21.87 66.06 32.87
C PRO A 548 -22.46 67.13 33.79
N ALA A 549 -21.64 68.04 34.29
CA ALA A 549 -22.04 69.04 35.28
C ALA A 549 -22.88 70.17 34.65
N GLU A 550 -22.60 70.51 33.39
CA GLU A 550 -23.18 71.66 32.69
C GLU A 550 -23.91 71.22 31.40
N PRO A 551 -25.02 71.88 31.03
CA PRO A 551 -25.69 71.68 29.74
C PRO A 551 -24.87 72.28 28.59
N GLY A 552 -24.94 71.67 27.41
CA GLY A 552 -24.20 72.13 26.22
C GLY A 552 -24.03 71.06 25.17
N ASN A 553 -23.57 71.45 23.98
CA ASN A 553 -23.17 70.53 22.91
C ASN A 553 -21.65 70.39 22.90
N PHE A 554 -21.15 69.21 23.21
CA PHE A 554 -19.72 68.92 23.30
C PHE A 554 -19.29 68.01 22.15
N SER A 555 -18.15 68.33 21.53
CA SER A 555 -17.63 67.65 20.34
C SER A 555 -16.14 67.33 20.54
N SER A 556 -15.84 66.11 20.98
CA SER A 556 -14.50 65.67 21.34
C SER A 556 -13.90 64.79 20.23
N LEU A 557 -12.68 65.05 19.77
CA LEU A 557 -11.98 64.11 18.89
C LEU A 557 -11.15 63.13 19.72
N LEU A 558 -11.35 61.83 19.46
CA LEU A 558 -10.51 60.75 19.95
C LEU A 558 -9.50 60.37 18.86
N VAL A 559 -8.25 60.14 19.27
CA VAL A 559 -7.16 59.63 18.43
C VAL A 559 -6.73 58.28 18.98
N ALA A 560 -6.87 57.24 18.17
CA ALA A 560 -6.30 55.93 18.45
C ALA A 560 -5.03 55.76 17.62
N THR A 561 -3.99 55.17 18.22
CA THR A 561 -2.71 54.88 17.55
C THR A 561 -2.27 53.46 17.89
N ASP A 562 -1.85 52.70 16.87
CA ASP A 562 -1.37 51.33 17.01
C ASP A 562 0.15 51.23 17.22
N SER A 563 0.67 50.03 17.48
CA SER A 563 2.09 49.81 17.80
C SER A 563 3.06 50.03 16.64
N ARG A 564 2.58 50.50 15.48
CA ARG A 564 3.35 50.84 14.27
C ARG A 564 3.20 52.34 13.94
N GLU A 565 2.75 53.13 14.92
CA GLU A 565 2.43 54.56 14.81
C GLU A 565 1.30 54.90 13.80
N ALA A 566 0.60 53.90 13.27
CA ALA A 566 -0.57 54.15 12.43
C ALA A 566 -1.70 54.70 13.31
N SER A 567 -2.19 55.90 12.99
CA SER A 567 -3.23 56.59 13.74
C SER A 567 -4.54 56.70 12.97
N THR A 568 -5.63 56.84 13.72
CA THR A 568 -6.98 57.09 13.20
C THR A 568 -7.72 58.00 14.17
N GLU A 569 -8.64 58.81 13.66
CA GLU A 569 -9.39 59.79 14.45
C GLU A 569 -10.89 59.59 14.31
N THR A 570 -11.65 59.89 15.35
CA THR A 570 -13.11 59.86 15.32
C THR A 570 -13.69 60.91 16.26
N LYS A 571 -14.71 61.63 15.79
CA LYS A 571 -15.42 62.66 16.55
C LYS A 571 -16.56 62.04 17.34
N ILE A 572 -16.65 62.37 18.62
CA ILE A 572 -17.77 62.00 19.49
C ILE A 572 -18.55 63.28 19.82
N ASP A 573 -19.83 63.30 19.47
CA ASP A 573 -20.76 64.36 19.86
C ASP A 573 -21.62 63.93 21.06
N LEU A 574 -21.82 64.84 22.00
CA LEU A 574 -22.74 64.67 23.13
C LEU A 574 -23.50 65.97 23.42
N SER A 575 -24.83 65.91 23.32
CA SER A 575 -25.75 66.98 23.70
C SER A 575 -26.25 66.79 25.12
N VAL A 576 -25.76 67.60 26.06
CA VAL A 576 -26.20 67.61 27.46
C VAL A 576 -27.36 68.61 27.62
N SER A 577 -28.52 68.09 27.98
CA SER A 577 -29.71 68.88 28.36
C SER A 577 -29.69 69.31 29.83
N THR A 578 -30.40 70.39 30.17
CA THR A 578 -30.65 70.79 31.57
C THR A 578 -31.56 69.81 32.29
N TYR A 579 -31.23 69.41 33.52
CA TYR A 579 -32.15 68.68 34.38
C TYR A 579 -33.19 69.61 34.99
N ASP A 580 -34.38 69.67 34.39
CA ASP A 580 -35.50 70.46 34.92
C ASP A 580 -36.21 69.71 36.06
N LEU A 581 -36.15 70.25 37.27
CA LEU A 581 -36.95 69.88 38.45
C LEU A 581 -37.21 71.16 39.24
N GLN A 582 -38.48 71.45 39.53
CA GLN A 582 -38.90 72.68 40.20
C GLN A 582 -40.08 72.43 41.15
N VAL A 583 -40.23 73.25 42.19
CA VAL A 583 -41.48 73.32 42.96
C VAL A 583 -42.48 74.16 42.18
N SER A 584 -43.68 73.63 41.94
CA SER A 584 -44.66 74.24 41.04
C SER A 584 -45.18 75.58 41.55
N GLU A 585 -45.44 76.50 40.61
CA GLU A 585 -45.86 77.87 40.90
C GLU A 585 -47.36 78.03 41.13
N THR A 586 -48.15 76.97 40.87
CA THR A 586 -49.62 76.97 40.84
C THR A 586 -50.31 77.22 42.19
N LEU A 587 -49.57 77.18 43.30
CA LEU A 587 -50.05 77.59 44.61
C LEU A 587 -49.78 79.08 44.82
N ALA A 588 -50.86 79.84 45.04
CA ALA A 588 -50.79 81.24 45.46
C ALA A 588 -50.02 81.36 46.79
N ALA A 589 -49.06 82.29 46.83
CA ALA A 589 -48.37 82.69 48.05
C ALA A 589 -48.94 84.03 48.52
N PRO A 590 -49.27 84.20 49.82
CA PRO A 590 -49.18 83.22 50.90
C PRO A 590 -50.28 82.14 50.84
N ILE A 591 -49.99 80.96 51.41
CA ILE A 591 -51.01 79.94 51.67
C ILE A 591 -51.85 80.40 52.87
N THR A 592 -53.12 80.72 52.65
CA THR A 592 -54.02 81.22 53.71
C THR A 592 -54.76 80.10 54.44
N ALA A 593 -54.98 80.29 55.74
CA ALA A 593 -55.78 79.42 56.60
C ALA A 593 -56.52 80.23 57.66
N LYS A 594 -57.64 79.70 58.18
CA LYS A 594 -58.34 80.26 59.34
C LYS A 594 -58.00 79.48 60.61
N TYR A 595 -57.95 80.17 61.75
CA TYR A 595 -57.73 79.60 63.08
C TYR A 595 -58.73 78.49 63.38
N ASP A 596 -58.22 77.34 63.85
CA ASP A 596 -58.95 76.09 64.07
C ASP A 596 -59.84 75.59 62.89
N GLN A 597 -59.64 76.08 61.67
CA GLN A 597 -60.29 75.53 60.48
C GLN A 597 -59.34 74.58 59.74
N THR A 598 -59.90 73.56 59.08
CA THR A 598 -59.11 72.53 58.39
C THR A 598 -58.44 73.10 57.14
N LEU A 599 -57.11 73.23 57.17
CA LEU A 599 -56.27 73.42 55.99
C LEU A 599 -56.04 72.06 55.31
N ALA A 600 -56.22 72.01 53.98
CA ALA A 600 -55.87 70.87 53.14
C ALA A 600 -55.38 71.37 51.77
N VAL A 601 -54.06 71.39 51.58
CA VAL A 601 -53.37 71.87 50.36
C VAL A 601 -52.31 70.85 49.96
N THR A 602 -51.98 70.73 48.68
CA THR A 602 -50.96 69.79 48.19
C THR A 602 -49.94 70.51 47.32
N LEU A 603 -48.67 70.42 47.71
CA LEU A 603 -47.52 70.90 46.93
C LEU A 603 -47.33 70.03 45.68
N ALA A 604 -47.19 70.68 44.52
CA ALA A 604 -46.88 70.02 43.25
C ALA A 604 -45.45 70.36 42.80
N ALA A 605 -44.84 69.47 42.00
CA ALA A 605 -43.54 69.70 41.37
C ALA A 605 -43.67 69.62 39.84
N ASN A 606 -42.89 70.43 39.15
CA ASN A 606 -42.75 70.42 37.70
C ASN A 606 -41.39 69.77 37.36
N GLY A 607 -41.34 68.95 36.30
CA GLY A 607 -40.11 68.24 35.93
C GLY A 607 -39.66 67.19 36.95
N GLY A 608 -38.44 66.70 36.78
CA GLY A 608 -37.84 65.65 37.61
C GLY A 608 -38.38 64.24 37.34
N LYS A 609 -37.92 63.26 38.13
CA LYS A 609 -38.35 61.86 38.05
C LYS A 609 -39.08 61.43 39.33
N PRO A 610 -40.38 61.12 39.30
CA PRO A 610 -41.10 60.63 40.47
C PRO A 610 -40.61 59.22 40.89
N PRO A 611 -40.81 58.81 42.16
CA PRO A 611 -41.52 59.51 43.23
C PRO A 611 -40.78 60.74 43.78
N TYR A 612 -41.54 61.67 44.36
CA TYR A 612 -41.03 62.87 45.00
C TYR A 612 -41.04 62.74 46.53
N VAL A 613 -40.07 63.36 47.18
CA VAL A 613 -39.97 63.50 48.64
C VAL A 613 -39.96 64.98 48.99
N TRP A 614 -40.94 65.40 49.76
CA TRP A 614 -41.16 66.78 50.19
C TRP A 614 -40.65 67.02 51.61
N LYS A 615 -40.00 68.16 51.80
CA LYS A 615 -39.59 68.70 53.10
C LYS A 615 -39.97 70.18 53.17
N ILE A 616 -40.27 70.65 54.38
CA ILE A 616 -40.36 72.08 54.71
C ILE A 616 -39.21 72.44 55.64
N GLU A 617 -38.61 73.59 55.40
CA GLU A 617 -37.53 74.16 56.21
C GLU A 617 -37.99 75.55 56.69
N GLY A 618 -38.07 75.75 58.01
CA GLY A 618 -38.70 76.94 58.63
C GLY A 618 -39.60 76.55 59.82
N LYS A 619 -40.34 77.52 60.38
CA LYS A 619 -41.31 77.28 61.47
C LYS A 619 -42.71 77.09 60.88
N ILE A 620 -43.25 75.88 60.95
CA ILE A 620 -44.64 75.58 60.55
C ILE A 620 -45.63 76.01 61.65
N PRO A 621 -46.86 76.47 61.33
CA PRO A 621 -47.86 76.78 62.35
C PRO A 621 -48.22 75.54 63.19
N VAL A 622 -48.44 75.73 64.50
CA VAL A 622 -48.86 74.65 65.40
C VAL A 622 -50.19 74.06 64.91
N GLY A 623 -50.24 72.74 64.75
CA GLY A 623 -51.41 72.00 64.27
C GLY A 623 -51.46 71.76 62.75
N ILE A 624 -50.48 72.22 61.97
CA ILE A 624 -50.31 71.86 60.55
C ILE A 624 -49.19 70.82 60.39
N LEU A 625 -49.42 69.81 59.53
CA LEU A 625 -48.48 68.71 59.24
C LEU A 625 -48.23 68.59 57.72
N LEU A 626 -46.98 68.29 57.33
CA LEU A 626 -46.62 67.90 55.96
C LEU A 626 -46.53 66.37 55.82
N LYS A 627 -47.18 65.81 54.81
CA LYS A 627 -47.00 64.41 54.36
C LYS A 627 -45.93 64.35 53.26
N SER A 628 -44.74 63.89 53.61
CA SER A 628 -43.55 64.03 52.75
C SER A 628 -43.62 63.28 51.42
N GLN A 629 -44.34 62.16 51.31
CA GLN A 629 -44.46 61.41 50.04
C GLN A 629 -45.52 61.97 49.08
N SER A 630 -46.45 62.79 49.56
CA SER A 630 -47.53 63.36 48.74
C SER A 630 -47.50 64.89 48.61
N GLY A 631 -46.61 65.57 49.34
CA GLY A 631 -46.57 67.04 49.38
C GLY A 631 -47.75 67.68 50.09
N SER A 632 -48.61 66.89 50.76
CA SER A 632 -49.87 67.38 51.32
C SER A 632 -49.67 68.05 52.69
N LEU A 633 -50.05 69.31 52.79
CA LEU A 633 -50.19 70.10 54.01
C LEU A 633 -51.62 69.94 54.55
N THR A 634 -51.74 69.36 55.75
CA THR A 634 -53.03 69.06 56.38
C THR A 634 -53.03 69.41 57.86
N GLY A 635 -54.10 70.01 58.38
CA GLY A 635 -54.29 70.21 59.82
C GLY A 635 -55.23 71.36 60.19
N LYS A 636 -55.29 71.70 61.48
CA LYS A 636 -56.04 72.84 62.04
C LYS A 636 -55.03 73.78 62.72
N PRO A 637 -54.81 75.02 62.25
CA PRO A 637 -53.78 75.88 62.81
C PRO A 637 -54.26 76.53 64.11
N GLN A 638 -53.46 76.41 65.17
CA GLN A 638 -53.78 76.89 66.53
C GLN A 638 -53.00 78.16 66.90
N THR A 639 -52.45 78.89 65.93
CA THR A 639 -51.73 80.14 66.17
C THR A 639 -51.87 81.05 64.97
N THR A 640 -52.39 82.26 65.18
CA THR A 640 -52.51 83.30 64.15
C THR A 640 -51.17 83.99 63.88
N GLY A 641 -50.98 84.46 62.65
CA GLY A 641 -49.75 85.13 62.19
C GLY A 641 -49.26 84.63 60.83
N GLU A 642 -48.13 85.16 60.38
CA GLU A 642 -47.43 84.73 59.16
C GLU A 642 -46.20 83.87 59.49
N PHE A 643 -46.04 82.77 58.76
CA PHE A 643 -45.03 81.74 58.99
C PHE A 643 -44.21 81.53 57.71
N PRO A 644 -43.04 82.20 57.55
CA PRO A 644 -42.18 82.04 56.39
C PRO A 644 -41.47 80.67 56.40
N ILE A 645 -41.47 80.01 55.24
CA ILE A 645 -40.99 78.64 55.04
C ILE A 645 -40.38 78.44 53.64
N THR A 646 -39.46 77.48 53.53
CA THR A 646 -38.92 76.99 52.26
C THR A 646 -39.46 75.60 51.98
N PHE A 647 -40.13 75.43 50.84
CA PHE A 647 -40.50 74.11 50.31
C PHE A 647 -39.30 73.53 49.58
N LYS A 648 -38.95 72.27 49.89
CA LYS A 648 -37.94 71.49 49.19
C LYS A 648 -38.56 70.22 48.64
N VAL A 649 -38.34 69.97 47.35
CA VAL A 649 -38.63 68.69 46.69
C VAL A 649 -37.31 67.99 46.34
N THR A 650 -37.26 66.69 46.55
CA THR A 650 -36.18 65.80 46.09
C THR A 650 -36.80 64.65 45.31
N ASP A 651 -36.17 64.23 44.21
CA ASP A 651 -36.74 63.25 43.29
C ASP A 651 -36.03 61.88 43.31
N ALA A 652 -36.47 60.94 42.47
CA ALA A 652 -35.91 59.59 42.40
C ALA A 652 -34.43 59.55 41.97
N ASN A 653 -33.93 60.58 41.27
CA ASN A 653 -32.53 60.72 40.90
C ASN A 653 -31.69 61.41 42.01
N ARG A 654 -32.32 61.71 43.16
CA ARG A 654 -31.78 62.44 44.31
C ARG A 654 -31.42 63.91 44.02
N LEU A 655 -31.87 64.45 42.90
CA LEU A 655 -31.75 65.88 42.61
C LEU A 655 -32.84 66.63 43.38
N SER A 656 -32.60 67.92 43.67
CA SER A 656 -33.45 68.70 44.59
C SER A 656 -33.68 70.11 44.08
N ALA A 657 -34.89 70.63 44.32
CA ALA A 657 -35.28 72.01 44.05
C ALA A 657 -35.97 72.63 45.27
N THR A 658 -35.91 73.96 45.39
CA THR A 658 -36.40 74.73 46.54
C THR A 658 -37.15 75.98 46.11
N ARG A 659 -38.27 76.31 46.77
CA ARG A 659 -39.05 77.55 46.58
C ARG A 659 -39.49 78.10 47.92
N ASN A 660 -39.31 79.41 48.13
CA ASN A 660 -39.73 80.09 49.36
C ASN A 660 -41.22 80.45 49.32
N GLY A 661 -41.84 80.60 50.48
CA GLY A 661 -43.22 81.07 50.64
C GLY A 661 -43.58 81.30 52.10
N SER A 662 -44.86 81.46 52.40
CA SER A 662 -45.36 81.58 53.77
C SER A 662 -46.76 80.99 53.93
N ILE A 663 -47.10 80.63 55.16
CA ILE A 663 -48.47 80.28 55.58
C ILE A 663 -49.00 81.43 56.45
N VAL A 664 -50.19 81.95 56.15
CA VAL A 664 -50.84 83.03 56.90
C VAL A 664 -52.10 82.50 57.57
N VAL A 665 -52.18 82.63 58.89
CA VAL A 665 -53.30 82.16 59.72
C VAL A 665 -54.05 83.36 60.32
N SER A 666 -55.32 83.53 59.97
CA SER A 666 -56.20 84.60 60.48
C SER A 666 -57.35 84.08 61.36
N ALA A 667 -57.91 84.95 62.20
CA ALA A 667 -59.13 84.69 62.97
C ALA A 667 -60.38 85.26 62.28
N GLU A 668 -61.56 84.93 62.81
CA GLU A 668 -62.86 85.44 62.34
C GLU A 668 -63.36 86.57 63.27
N GLU A 669 -64.08 87.55 62.73
CA GLU A 669 -64.46 88.79 63.42
C GLU A 669 -65.41 88.56 64.62
N LEU A 670 -65.10 89.15 65.78
CA LEU A 670 -65.93 89.10 66.99
C LEU A 670 -67.22 89.93 66.86
N LYS A 671 -68.38 89.33 67.17
CA LYS A 671 -69.73 89.90 67.03
C LYS A 671 -70.61 89.60 68.24
N ILE A 672 -71.53 90.52 68.59
CA ILE A 672 -72.64 90.28 69.52
C ILE A 672 -73.90 90.01 68.71
N GLU A 673 -74.40 88.78 68.77
CA GLU A 673 -75.52 88.30 67.94
C GLU A 673 -76.87 88.76 68.49
N THR A 674 -77.07 88.73 69.82
CA THR A 674 -78.33 89.14 70.47
C THR A 674 -78.81 90.49 69.95
N ALA A 675 -79.99 90.54 69.33
CA ALA A 675 -80.45 91.71 68.59
C ALA A 675 -81.12 92.76 69.48
N THR A 676 -81.94 92.32 70.44
CA THR A 676 -82.70 93.15 71.38
C THR A 676 -82.79 92.43 72.73
N LEU A 677 -83.18 93.16 73.79
CA LEU A 677 -83.59 92.59 75.06
C LEU A 677 -85.12 92.54 75.12
N PRO A 678 -85.76 91.43 75.53
CA PRO A 678 -87.20 91.41 75.80
C PRO A 678 -87.52 92.27 77.03
N PRO A 679 -88.74 92.83 77.14
CA PRO A 679 -89.13 93.61 78.30
C PRO A 679 -89.17 92.76 79.59
N GLY A 680 -88.74 93.34 80.70
CA GLY A 680 -88.97 92.82 82.04
C GLY A 680 -90.27 93.35 82.63
N LYS A 681 -90.64 92.89 83.83
CA LYS A 681 -91.76 93.45 84.60
C LYS A 681 -91.32 93.79 86.01
N LYS A 682 -91.82 94.90 86.55
CA LYS A 682 -91.42 95.43 87.85
C LYS A 682 -91.65 94.40 88.96
N GLY A 683 -90.62 94.10 89.74
CA GLY A 683 -90.67 93.09 90.81
C GLY A 683 -90.68 91.63 90.34
N VAL A 684 -90.57 91.35 89.03
CA VAL A 684 -90.48 89.98 88.48
C VAL A 684 -89.03 89.69 88.09
N PRO A 685 -88.41 88.58 88.53
CA PRO A 685 -87.05 88.23 88.14
C PRO A 685 -86.84 88.22 86.63
N TYR A 686 -85.80 88.91 86.19
CA TYR A 686 -85.38 89.04 84.80
C TYR A 686 -84.08 88.25 84.57
N SER A 687 -83.98 87.57 83.44
CA SER A 687 -82.78 86.87 83.01
C SER A 687 -82.75 86.78 81.49
N GLN A 688 -81.72 87.35 80.86
CA GLN A 688 -81.54 87.35 79.42
C GLN A 688 -80.07 87.11 79.05
N LYS A 689 -79.82 86.01 78.33
CA LYS A 689 -78.50 85.68 77.78
C LYS A 689 -78.10 86.66 76.68
N VAL A 690 -76.81 87.00 76.61
CA VAL A 690 -76.19 87.70 75.48
C VAL A 690 -75.27 86.71 74.75
N GLU A 691 -75.42 86.61 73.44
CA GLU A 691 -74.71 85.64 72.60
C GLU A 691 -73.70 86.34 71.69
N THR A 692 -72.57 85.67 71.45
CA THR A 692 -71.42 86.19 70.69
C THR A 692 -70.88 85.17 69.71
N SER A 693 -70.40 85.60 68.55
CA SER A 693 -69.70 84.77 67.56
C SER A 693 -68.34 85.36 67.18
N GLY A 694 -67.45 84.54 66.61
CA GLY A 694 -66.10 84.94 66.21
C GLY A 694 -65.15 85.27 67.38
N GLY A 695 -64.03 85.92 67.06
CA GLY A 695 -62.92 86.17 67.99
C GLY A 695 -62.12 84.91 68.34
N ILE A 696 -61.12 85.06 69.21
CA ILE A 696 -60.33 83.96 69.78
C ILE A 696 -60.77 83.72 71.25
N PRO A 697 -61.40 82.57 71.57
CA PRO A 697 -61.90 82.29 72.92
C PRO A 697 -60.84 82.30 74.04
N PRO A 698 -61.22 82.55 75.31
CA PRO A 698 -62.55 82.92 75.78
C PRO A 698 -62.98 84.33 75.33
N VAL A 699 -64.30 84.55 75.32
CA VAL A 699 -64.92 85.87 75.14
C VAL A 699 -65.58 86.26 76.45
N THR A 700 -65.35 87.47 76.93
CA THR A 700 -65.94 88.03 78.16
C THR A 700 -66.87 89.20 77.87
N LEU A 701 -67.92 89.34 78.68
CA LEU A 701 -68.91 90.43 78.58
C LEU A 701 -68.69 91.50 79.66
N GLY A 702 -68.95 92.76 79.34
CA GLY A 702 -68.91 93.89 80.27
C GLY A 702 -69.93 94.99 79.91
N ILE A 703 -70.17 95.92 80.82
CA ILE A 703 -70.99 97.13 80.57
C ILE A 703 -70.05 98.32 80.27
N GLU A 704 -70.38 99.16 79.29
CA GLU A 704 -69.60 100.37 79.00
C GLU A 704 -69.82 101.45 80.09
N PRO A 705 -68.75 102.01 80.69
CA PRO A 705 -68.85 103.01 81.76
C PRO A 705 -69.69 104.23 81.36
N GLY A 706 -70.65 104.58 82.22
CA GLY A 706 -71.61 105.67 81.96
C GLY A 706 -72.98 105.17 81.48
N THR A 707 -73.11 103.91 81.07
CA THR A 707 -74.42 103.24 80.94
C THR A 707 -74.71 102.38 82.19
N ALA A 708 -75.99 102.17 82.50
CA ALA A 708 -76.41 101.43 83.69
C ALA A 708 -77.69 100.62 83.44
N LEU A 709 -77.79 99.48 84.11
CA LEU A 709 -79.02 98.68 84.15
C LEU A 709 -80.05 99.29 85.12
N ALA A 710 -81.30 98.84 85.04
CA ALA A 710 -82.32 99.15 86.03
C ALA A 710 -81.88 98.73 87.44
N LEU A 711 -82.30 99.47 88.46
CA LEU A 711 -81.99 99.12 89.86
C LEU A 711 -82.51 97.71 90.17
N GLY A 712 -81.64 96.88 90.77
CA GLY A 712 -81.88 95.46 91.01
C GLY A 712 -81.49 94.50 89.87
N LEU A 713 -80.93 95.00 88.75
CA LEU A 713 -80.34 94.19 87.67
C LEU A 713 -78.81 94.33 87.58
N THR A 714 -78.13 93.27 87.15
CA THR A 714 -76.68 93.17 86.96
C THR A 714 -76.33 92.41 85.67
N LEU A 715 -75.08 92.56 85.19
CA LEU A 715 -74.52 91.72 84.12
C LEU A 715 -73.65 90.63 84.76
N GLY A 716 -73.96 89.37 84.47
CA GLY A 716 -73.12 88.21 84.78
C GLY A 716 -72.42 87.68 83.52
N GLU A 717 -71.62 86.62 83.68
CA GLU A 717 -70.70 86.09 82.65
C GLU A 717 -71.35 85.79 81.29
N ALA A 718 -72.65 85.51 81.25
CA ALA A 718 -73.40 85.15 80.04
C ALA A 718 -74.58 86.08 79.70
N GLY A 719 -74.82 87.17 80.44
CA GLY A 719 -75.98 88.05 80.19
C GLY A 719 -76.50 88.81 81.42
N ILE A 720 -77.65 89.48 81.25
CA ILE A 720 -78.28 90.32 82.29
C ILE A 720 -79.17 89.45 83.19
N LEU A 721 -79.11 89.67 84.51
CA LEU A 721 -79.94 88.99 85.51
C LEU A 721 -80.28 89.89 86.70
N GLY A 722 -81.39 89.61 87.38
CA GLY A 722 -81.76 90.28 88.64
C GLY A 722 -83.28 90.40 88.83
N THR A 723 -83.74 91.33 89.66
CA THR A 723 -85.18 91.68 89.79
C THR A 723 -85.31 93.21 89.74
N PRO A 724 -86.00 93.79 88.74
CA PRO A 724 -86.00 95.23 88.52
C PRO A 724 -86.98 95.93 89.48
N GLU A 725 -86.47 96.85 90.29
CA GLU A 725 -87.22 97.53 91.36
C GLU A 725 -88.09 98.70 90.84
N ALA A 726 -87.75 99.26 89.68
CA ALA A 726 -88.43 100.38 89.06
C ALA A 726 -88.93 100.04 87.64
N GLY A 727 -90.18 100.43 87.34
CA GLY A 727 -90.70 100.46 85.98
C GLY A 727 -90.12 101.65 85.20
N GLY A 728 -89.92 101.49 83.89
CA GLY A 728 -89.26 102.50 83.05
C GLY A 728 -88.47 101.88 81.90
N SER A 729 -87.82 102.73 81.09
CA SER A 729 -86.95 102.30 79.98
C SER A 729 -85.50 102.63 80.30
N PHE A 730 -84.62 101.64 80.21
CA PHE A 730 -83.21 101.74 80.59
C PHE A 730 -82.33 101.34 79.41
N SER A 731 -81.32 102.14 79.08
CA SER A 731 -80.37 101.83 78.00
C SER A 731 -79.00 101.46 78.57
N VAL A 732 -78.50 100.32 78.11
CA VAL A 732 -77.23 99.71 78.53
C VAL A 732 -76.41 99.35 77.29
N ARG A 733 -75.11 99.66 77.30
CA ARG A 733 -74.20 99.20 76.25
C ARG A 733 -73.37 98.03 76.77
N ILE A 734 -73.43 96.92 76.05
CA ILE A 734 -72.68 95.71 76.39
C ILE A 734 -71.51 95.58 75.42
N VAL A 735 -70.33 95.32 75.99
CA VAL A 735 -69.08 95.08 75.26
C VAL A 735 -68.72 93.61 75.39
N ALA A 736 -68.37 92.96 74.29
CA ALA A 736 -67.76 91.64 74.25
C ALA A 736 -66.28 91.78 73.86
N ILE A 737 -65.38 91.09 74.56
CA ILE A 737 -63.92 91.17 74.36
C ILE A 737 -63.35 89.76 74.25
N ASP A 738 -62.49 89.49 73.27
CA ASP A 738 -61.81 88.20 73.09
C ASP A 738 -60.44 88.13 73.78
N SER A 739 -59.81 86.94 73.77
CA SER A 739 -58.50 86.69 74.39
C SER A 739 -57.32 87.46 73.75
N LYS A 740 -57.55 88.22 72.67
CA LYS A 740 -56.57 89.14 72.05
C LYS A 740 -56.90 90.62 72.29
N MET A 741 -57.84 90.91 73.20
CA MET A 741 -58.39 92.25 73.45
C MET A 741 -59.12 92.84 72.24
N THR A 742 -59.54 92.00 71.28
CA THR A 742 -60.45 92.42 70.20
C THR A 742 -61.81 92.66 70.83
N SER A 743 -62.34 93.88 70.75
CA SER A 743 -63.63 94.23 71.36
C SER A 743 -64.68 94.60 70.32
N THR A 744 -65.93 94.26 70.61
CA THR A 744 -67.12 94.70 69.87
C THR A 744 -68.20 95.11 70.88
N SER A 745 -69.07 96.06 70.54
CA SER A 745 -70.05 96.61 71.48
C SER A 745 -71.41 96.81 70.84
N LYS A 746 -72.48 96.67 71.62
CA LYS A 746 -73.87 96.79 71.16
C LYS A 746 -74.73 97.49 72.20
N ASP A 747 -75.49 98.48 71.74
CA ASP A 747 -76.49 99.18 72.55
C ASP A 747 -77.76 98.33 72.68
N PHE A 748 -78.32 98.29 73.88
CA PHE A 748 -79.58 97.62 74.19
C PHE A 748 -80.47 98.53 75.02
N THR A 749 -81.78 98.47 74.77
CA THR A 749 -82.80 99.10 75.61
C THR A 749 -83.65 98.03 76.25
N LEU A 750 -83.80 98.10 77.58
CA LEU A 750 -84.62 97.23 78.39
C LEU A 750 -85.78 98.03 78.99
N LEU A 751 -86.99 97.72 78.55
CA LEU A 751 -88.24 98.23 79.11
C LEU A 751 -88.67 97.35 80.29
N ILE A 752 -89.04 97.97 81.42
CA ILE A 752 -89.63 97.31 82.59
C ILE A 752 -91.09 97.78 82.73
N GLU A 753 -92.03 96.85 82.54
CA GLU A 753 -93.48 97.10 82.52
C GLU A 753 -94.15 96.87 83.88
N ASP A 754 -95.29 97.53 84.11
CA ASP A 754 -96.24 97.20 85.20
C ASP A 754 -97.31 96.18 84.70
N PRO A 755 -97.95 95.37 85.59
CA PRO A 755 -98.62 94.12 85.19
C PRO A 755 -100.11 94.21 84.76
N THR A 756 -100.46 93.51 83.67
CA THR A 756 -101.84 93.27 83.14
C THR A 756 -101.86 91.90 82.37
N PRO A 757 -102.97 91.11 82.29
CA PRO A 757 -102.96 89.67 81.87
C PRO A 757 -103.14 89.30 80.36
N ALA A 758 -103.02 87.98 80.05
CA ALA A 758 -102.77 87.29 78.73
C ALA A 758 -104.05 86.77 77.98
N PRO A 759 -104.10 85.79 76.98
CA PRO A 759 -103.14 84.76 76.44
C PRO A 759 -103.20 84.34 74.90
N THR A 760 -102.49 83.24 74.46
CA THR A 760 -102.80 82.17 73.38
C THR A 760 -101.71 81.85 72.25
N PRO A 761 -101.51 80.59 71.71
CA PRO A 761 -100.42 80.17 70.73
C PRO A 761 -100.77 79.21 69.48
N GLU A 762 -99.74 78.69 68.71
CA GLU A 762 -99.60 77.41 67.83
C GLU A 762 -99.27 77.40 66.24
N PRO A 763 -98.76 76.29 65.56
CA PRO A 763 -97.77 76.27 64.40
C PRO A 763 -97.98 75.42 63.03
N SER A 764 -96.95 74.74 62.39
CA SER A 764 -96.80 74.34 60.91
C SER A 764 -95.82 73.14 60.45
N PRO A 765 -95.79 72.54 59.17
CA PRO A 765 -94.99 71.33 58.65
C PRO A 765 -94.23 71.32 57.20
N THR A 766 -93.52 70.23 56.68
CA THR A 766 -92.56 70.19 55.45
C THR A 766 -92.44 69.02 54.29
N PRO A 767 -91.35 68.21 53.92
CA PRO A 767 -90.76 67.97 52.50
C PRO A 767 -90.29 66.51 51.91
N ALA A 768 -89.73 66.31 50.64
CA ALA A 768 -89.25 65.00 49.96
C ALA A 768 -88.27 64.95 48.63
N PRO A 769 -87.65 63.80 48.10
CA PRO A 769 -86.46 63.65 47.10
C PRO A 769 -86.39 62.57 45.85
N THR A 770 -85.19 62.12 45.27
CA THR A 770 -84.83 61.32 43.95
C THR A 770 -83.54 60.33 43.99
N PRO A 771 -82.75 59.66 42.99
CA PRO A 771 -82.59 59.37 41.46
C PRO A 771 -82.18 57.83 41.00
N THR A 772 -81.35 57.22 40.04
CA THR A 772 -80.38 57.35 38.79
C THR A 772 -79.89 55.95 38.06
N PRO A 773 -79.46 55.78 36.73
CA PRO A 773 -79.03 54.45 36.02
C PRO A 773 -78.02 54.26 34.71
N THR A 774 -77.42 53.03 34.41
CA THR A 774 -77.08 52.19 33.11
C THR A 774 -75.80 52.23 32.07
N PRO A 775 -75.28 51.08 31.44
CA PRO A 775 -74.17 50.90 30.39
C PRO A 775 -74.44 49.96 29.09
N THR A 776 -73.46 49.26 28.38
CA THR A 776 -73.52 47.88 27.64
C THR A 776 -72.30 47.26 26.77
N PRO A 777 -72.25 46.99 25.39
CA PRO A 777 -71.71 45.70 24.72
C PRO A 777 -70.55 45.65 23.62
N THR A 778 -70.11 44.43 23.12
CA THR A 778 -68.96 44.12 22.12
C THR A 778 -69.01 42.75 21.26
N PRO A 779 -68.31 42.52 20.08
CA PRO A 779 -68.30 41.26 19.20
C PRO A 779 -66.92 40.63 18.67
N THR A 780 -66.86 39.46 17.93
CA THR A 780 -65.60 38.72 17.40
C THR A 780 -65.76 37.60 16.27
N PRO A 781 -64.72 37.17 15.43
CA PRO A 781 -64.77 36.10 14.33
C PRO A 781 -63.61 34.99 14.20
N THR A 782 -63.61 34.06 13.17
CA THR A 782 -62.69 32.86 12.83
C THR A 782 -62.68 32.46 11.28
N PRO A 783 -62.12 31.35 10.62
CA PRO A 783 -61.47 30.00 10.94
C PRO A 783 -60.30 29.46 9.96
N THR A 784 -60.11 28.12 9.67
CA THR A 784 -59.65 27.38 8.38
C THR A 784 -58.99 25.89 8.43
N PRO A 785 -57.91 25.35 7.71
CA PRO A 785 -57.81 23.91 7.15
C PRO A 785 -56.53 22.98 7.35
N THR A 786 -56.40 21.78 6.66
CA THR A 786 -55.36 20.66 6.80
C THR A 786 -55.10 19.74 5.53
N PRO A 787 -54.02 18.87 5.42
CA PRO A 787 -54.14 17.37 5.31
C PRO A 787 -52.93 16.45 5.79
N THR A 788 -52.79 15.18 5.31
CA THR A 788 -52.13 13.95 5.93
C THR A 788 -50.97 13.21 5.13
N PRO A 789 -50.33 12.10 5.61
CA PRO A 789 -49.03 11.52 5.11
C PRO A 789 -49.04 10.12 4.37
N GLU A 790 -47.87 9.60 3.92
CA GLU A 790 -47.64 8.30 3.22
C GLU A 790 -46.26 7.59 3.51
N PRO A 791 -45.97 6.34 3.02
CA PRO A 791 -45.02 5.37 3.64
C PRO A 791 -43.71 5.00 2.88
N THR A 792 -43.00 3.95 3.36
CA THR A 792 -41.65 3.46 2.95
C THR A 792 -41.68 2.21 2.02
N PRO A 793 -40.75 2.05 1.05
CA PRO A 793 -40.69 0.87 0.16
C PRO A 793 -39.76 -0.29 0.61
N THR A 794 -39.90 -1.44 -0.07
CA THR A 794 -39.31 -2.78 0.22
C THR A 794 -38.08 -3.08 -0.67
N PRO A 795 -37.10 -3.91 -0.25
CA PRO A 795 -35.87 -4.20 -1.02
C PRO A 795 -36.01 -5.26 -2.15
N GLU A 796 -35.09 -5.21 -3.12
CA GLU A 796 -34.95 -6.14 -4.26
C GLU A 796 -33.94 -7.30 -4.03
N PRO A 797 -33.95 -8.37 -4.85
CA PRO A 797 -33.29 -9.66 -4.54
C PRO A 797 -31.83 -9.82 -5.03
N SER A 798 -31.15 -10.82 -4.46
CA SER A 798 -29.76 -11.21 -4.78
C SER A 798 -29.62 -11.99 -6.10
N PRO A 799 -28.56 -11.78 -6.90
CA PRO A 799 -28.19 -12.66 -8.01
C PRO A 799 -27.52 -13.97 -7.54
N THR A 800 -27.62 -15.01 -8.38
CA THR A 800 -27.07 -16.36 -8.18
C THR A 800 -25.66 -16.49 -8.78
N PRO A 801 -24.71 -17.23 -8.18
CA PRO A 801 -23.34 -17.36 -8.70
C PRO A 801 -23.23 -18.28 -9.93
N THR A 802 -22.31 -17.92 -10.83
CA THR A 802 -21.89 -18.71 -12.01
C THR A 802 -20.58 -19.47 -11.69
N PRO A 803 -20.43 -20.75 -12.06
CA PRO A 803 -19.23 -21.54 -11.74
C PRO A 803 -17.99 -21.08 -12.53
N THR A 804 -16.82 -21.21 -11.92
CA THR A 804 -15.49 -20.90 -12.49
C THR A 804 -14.69 -22.20 -12.74
N PRO A 805 -13.90 -22.33 -13.83
CA PRO A 805 -13.27 -23.60 -14.20
C PRO A 805 -12.11 -24.06 -13.29
N GLU A 806 -11.84 -25.36 -13.30
CA GLU A 806 -10.66 -25.97 -12.67
C GLU A 806 -9.34 -25.56 -13.38
N ALA A 807 -8.24 -25.54 -12.63
CA ALA A 807 -6.90 -25.28 -13.15
C ALA A 807 -5.95 -26.46 -12.86
N GLN A 808 -5.24 -26.93 -13.89
CA GLN A 808 -4.22 -27.99 -13.75
C GLN A 808 -2.95 -27.49 -13.01
N PRO A 809 -2.23 -28.38 -12.30
CA PRO A 809 -1.06 -28.00 -11.51
C PRO A 809 0.22 -27.83 -12.34
N THR A 810 1.11 -26.95 -11.87
CA THR A 810 2.49 -26.76 -12.36
C THR A 810 3.41 -26.40 -11.15
N PRO A 811 4.76 -26.49 -11.25
CA PRO A 811 5.54 -27.13 -10.18
C PRO A 811 5.84 -26.30 -8.94
N GLN A 812 6.00 -27.01 -7.82
CA GLN A 812 6.36 -26.46 -6.50
C GLN A 812 7.86 -26.11 -6.41
N PRO A 813 8.22 -24.87 -6.04
CA PRO A 813 9.60 -24.51 -5.68
C PRO A 813 10.04 -25.12 -4.34
N GLN A 814 11.34 -25.41 -4.23
CA GLN A 814 11.97 -25.96 -3.02
C GLN A 814 12.25 -24.85 -2.00
N ALA A 815 12.23 -25.18 -0.70
CA ALA A 815 12.45 -24.22 0.38
C ALA A 815 13.86 -23.60 0.35
N GLU A 816 13.92 -22.27 0.46
CA GLU A 816 15.16 -21.50 0.61
C GLU A 816 15.67 -21.55 2.07
N ALA A 817 16.92 -21.13 2.30
CA ALA A 817 17.50 -21.13 3.64
C ALA A 817 16.76 -20.15 4.59
N PRO A 818 16.62 -20.47 5.89
CA PRO A 818 15.87 -19.64 6.83
C PRO A 818 16.48 -18.24 6.94
N ALA A 819 15.63 -17.21 6.84
CA ALA A 819 16.06 -15.83 6.92
C ALA A 819 16.66 -15.51 8.32
N PRO A 820 17.73 -14.70 8.42
CA PRO A 820 18.29 -14.35 9.71
C PRO A 820 17.30 -13.50 10.52
N SER A 821 17.20 -13.81 11.81
CA SER A 821 16.36 -13.10 12.77
C SER A 821 16.59 -11.58 12.70
N GLY A 822 15.50 -10.80 12.67
CA GLY A 822 15.55 -9.34 12.65
C GLY A 822 15.86 -8.76 11.27
N SER A 823 15.93 -9.58 10.23
CA SER A 823 15.94 -9.12 8.84
C SER A 823 14.56 -8.61 8.42
N THR A 824 14.55 -7.56 7.61
CA THR A 824 13.33 -6.89 7.15
C THR A 824 13.14 -7.02 5.64
N VAL A 825 11.94 -6.68 5.15
CA VAL A 825 11.68 -6.45 3.72
C VAL A 825 10.87 -5.16 3.51
N LEU A 826 11.13 -4.48 2.39
CA LEU A 826 10.38 -3.32 1.93
C LEU A 826 9.10 -3.78 1.21
N VAL A 827 7.95 -3.55 1.84
CA VAL A 827 6.64 -3.76 1.23
C VAL A 827 6.26 -2.52 0.44
N LYS A 828 6.08 -2.67 -0.87
CA LYS A 828 5.56 -1.60 -1.73
C LYS A 828 4.09 -1.35 -1.40
N GLY A 829 3.70 -0.08 -1.38
CA GLY A 829 2.29 0.32 -1.22
C GLY A 829 1.41 -0.10 -2.40
N GLY A 830 0.10 0.01 -2.21
CA GLY A 830 -0.91 -0.41 -3.17
C GLY A 830 -2.32 -0.23 -2.62
N GLU A 831 -3.23 -1.12 -2.99
CA GLU A 831 -4.64 -1.11 -2.58
C GLU A 831 -5.08 -2.54 -2.29
N LEU A 832 -5.74 -2.80 -1.16
CA LEU A 832 -6.22 -4.14 -0.82
C LEU A 832 -7.24 -4.64 -1.87
N PRO A 833 -7.16 -5.91 -2.31
CA PRO A 833 -8.13 -6.47 -3.26
C PRO A 833 -9.57 -6.43 -2.74
N ILE A 834 -10.55 -6.34 -3.65
CA ILE A 834 -11.99 -6.36 -3.33
C ILE A 834 -12.39 -7.64 -2.56
N THR A 835 -11.62 -8.73 -2.70
CA THR A 835 -11.79 -10.00 -1.97
C THR A 835 -11.24 -9.98 -0.54
N SER A 836 -10.75 -8.83 -0.05
CA SER A 836 -10.45 -8.61 1.37
C SER A 836 -11.74 -8.29 2.16
N PRO A 837 -11.91 -8.82 3.39
CA PRO A 837 -12.99 -8.38 4.29
C PRO A 837 -12.84 -6.91 4.73
N LEU A 838 -11.68 -6.29 4.55
CA LEU A 838 -11.46 -4.84 4.76
C LEU A 838 -11.87 -4.00 3.54
N GLY A 839 -12.13 -4.64 2.39
CA GLY A 839 -12.42 -4.01 1.12
C GLY A 839 -11.23 -3.25 0.52
N LYS A 840 -11.55 -2.32 -0.40
CA LYS A 840 -10.59 -1.44 -1.07
C LYS A 840 -10.02 -0.41 -0.09
N GLN A 841 -8.88 -0.72 0.53
CA GLN A 841 -8.14 0.21 1.40
C GLN A 841 -6.79 0.56 0.78
N PRO A 842 -6.41 1.85 0.71
CA PRO A 842 -5.07 2.24 0.26
C PRO A 842 -4.02 1.91 1.32
N VAL A 843 -2.87 1.40 0.88
CA VAL A 843 -1.77 0.97 1.76
C VAL A 843 -0.49 1.69 1.35
N GLY A 844 0.15 2.36 2.31
CA GLY A 844 1.43 3.03 2.10
C GLY A 844 2.58 2.04 1.89
N GLN A 845 3.76 2.54 1.53
CA GLN A 845 4.99 1.73 1.59
C GLN A 845 5.52 1.67 3.04
N PHE A 846 5.90 0.48 3.49
CA PHE A 846 6.44 0.24 4.82
C PHE A 846 7.52 -0.85 4.78
N VAL A 847 8.34 -0.91 5.82
CA VAL A 847 9.32 -1.99 6.04
C VAL A 847 8.76 -2.89 7.14
N ILE A 848 8.78 -4.21 6.95
CA ILE A 848 8.28 -5.22 7.90
C ILE A 848 9.40 -6.20 8.30
N ASP A 849 9.41 -6.68 9.54
CA ASP A 849 10.25 -7.83 9.92
C ASP A 849 9.79 -9.10 9.15
N ARG A 850 10.73 -9.89 8.64
CA ARG A 850 10.41 -11.09 7.83
C ARG A 850 9.74 -12.21 8.62
N THR A 851 9.91 -12.21 9.94
CA THR A 851 9.35 -13.16 10.90
C THR A 851 8.60 -12.40 12.00
N GLU A 852 7.92 -13.11 12.88
CA GLU A 852 7.60 -12.60 14.21
C GLU A 852 8.89 -12.25 14.98
N VAL A 853 8.76 -11.40 16.00
CA VAL A 853 9.85 -11.13 16.95
C VAL A 853 10.15 -12.39 17.74
N THR A 854 11.40 -12.83 17.74
CA THR A 854 11.84 -14.03 18.47
C THR A 854 12.03 -13.77 19.96
N LEU A 855 12.02 -14.83 20.76
CA LEU A 855 12.36 -14.74 22.19
C LEU A 855 13.80 -14.22 22.41
N ALA A 856 14.75 -14.50 21.51
CA ALA A 856 16.10 -13.93 21.54
C ALA A 856 16.09 -12.40 21.42
N GLU A 857 15.36 -11.86 20.44
CA GLU A 857 15.24 -10.42 20.20
C GLU A 857 14.49 -9.74 21.32
N TRP A 858 13.41 -10.37 21.80
CA TRP A 858 12.64 -9.89 22.93
C TRP A 858 13.55 -9.58 24.12
N LYS A 859 14.31 -10.59 24.56
CA LYS A 859 15.31 -10.50 25.64
C LYS A 859 16.39 -9.45 25.36
N LYS A 860 16.93 -9.43 24.14
CA LYS A 860 17.99 -8.48 23.73
C LYS A 860 17.56 -7.03 23.95
N ILE A 861 16.38 -6.64 23.46
CA ILE A 861 15.87 -5.28 23.56
C ILE A 861 15.33 -4.99 24.98
N GLN A 862 14.57 -5.93 25.57
CA GLN A 862 14.06 -5.82 26.95
C GLN A 862 15.18 -5.61 27.99
N SER A 863 16.38 -6.16 27.77
CA SER A 863 17.54 -5.97 28.66
C SER A 863 17.92 -4.49 28.89
N GLN A 864 17.48 -3.59 28.01
CA GLN A 864 17.75 -2.15 28.06
C GLN A 864 16.59 -1.33 28.65
N ALA A 865 15.48 -1.97 29.03
CA ALA A 865 14.24 -1.31 29.42
C ALA A 865 14.39 -0.50 30.73
N ASP A 866 14.85 -1.15 31.81
CA ASP A 866 15.09 -0.54 33.12
C ASP A 866 16.01 0.69 32.98
N ALA A 867 17.10 0.54 32.20
CA ALA A 867 18.11 1.59 31.98
C ALA A 867 17.61 2.79 31.13
N ARG A 868 16.45 2.67 30.46
CA ARG A 868 15.84 3.71 29.62
C ARG A 868 14.45 4.14 30.10
N GLY A 869 14.02 3.68 31.27
CA GLY A 869 12.77 4.05 31.92
C GLY A 869 11.52 3.43 31.28
N TYR A 870 11.63 2.23 30.69
CA TYR A 870 10.52 1.49 30.10
C TYR A 870 10.03 0.38 31.04
N ASP A 871 8.72 0.32 31.33
CA ASP A 871 8.12 -0.76 32.15
C ASP A 871 7.67 -1.97 31.31
N ILE A 872 8.52 -2.40 30.38
CA ILE A 872 8.30 -3.65 29.62
C ILE A 872 8.48 -4.81 30.61
N GLY A 873 7.40 -5.55 30.87
CA GLY A 873 7.42 -6.63 31.85
C GLY A 873 8.45 -7.72 31.49
N LYS A 874 8.93 -8.45 32.52
CA LYS A 874 9.80 -9.64 32.35
C LYS A 874 9.06 -10.88 31.79
N VAL A 875 7.89 -10.64 31.21
CA VAL A 875 7.03 -11.58 30.49
C VAL A 875 7.38 -11.59 29.01
N GLY A 876 7.11 -12.70 28.35
CA GLY A 876 7.68 -13.06 27.05
C GLY A 876 8.28 -14.45 27.16
N ASP A 877 7.55 -15.43 26.65
CA ASP A 877 7.85 -16.86 26.78
C ASP A 877 7.82 -17.54 25.40
N ALA A 878 8.63 -18.58 25.23
CA ALA A 878 8.64 -19.44 24.06
C ALA A 878 9.45 -20.72 24.34
N PRO A 879 9.21 -21.83 23.60
CA PRO A 879 9.91 -23.10 23.82
C PRO A 879 11.44 -23.03 23.74
N ASN A 880 12.01 -22.12 22.94
CA ASN A 880 13.40 -21.68 23.02
C ASN A 880 13.59 -20.33 22.28
N ASP A 881 14.82 -19.81 22.29
CA ASP A 881 15.20 -18.49 21.77
C ASP A 881 14.93 -18.24 20.28
N SER A 882 14.76 -19.27 19.43
CA SER A 882 14.44 -19.12 18.00
C SER A 882 12.94 -19.16 17.67
N HIS A 883 12.08 -19.38 18.65
CA HIS A 883 10.62 -19.36 18.50
C HIS A 883 10.09 -17.91 18.60
N PRO A 884 8.90 -17.61 18.04
CA PRO A 884 8.25 -16.32 18.26
C PRO A 884 8.03 -16.10 19.76
N VAL A 885 8.23 -14.87 20.23
CA VAL A 885 7.88 -14.52 21.60
C VAL A 885 6.35 -14.45 21.72
N THR A 886 5.79 -15.23 22.63
CA THR A 886 4.38 -15.14 23.01
C THR A 886 4.25 -14.76 24.48
N ASN A 887 3.03 -14.75 25.01
CA ASN A 887 2.74 -14.33 26.38
C ASN A 887 3.14 -12.85 26.66
N VAL A 888 3.05 -12.01 25.62
CA VAL A 888 3.27 -10.55 25.65
C VAL A 888 1.96 -9.82 25.40
N SER A 889 1.72 -8.71 26.11
CA SER A 889 0.53 -7.89 25.93
C SER A 889 0.77 -6.82 24.87
N TRP A 890 -0.31 -6.28 24.29
CA TRP A 890 -0.24 -5.18 23.32
C TRP A 890 0.50 -3.97 23.89
N PHE A 891 0.36 -3.68 25.19
CA PHE A 891 1.14 -2.63 25.85
C PHE A 891 2.64 -2.96 25.93
N ASP A 892 3.02 -4.21 26.23
CA ASP A 892 4.44 -4.58 26.25
C ASP A 892 5.05 -4.45 24.86
N THR A 893 4.34 -4.87 23.79
CA THR A 893 4.87 -4.85 22.42
C THR A 893 5.06 -3.43 21.87
N ILE A 894 4.14 -2.50 22.13
CA ILE A 894 4.32 -1.09 21.70
C ILE A 894 5.45 -0.38 22.46
N LYS A 895 5.61 -0.65 23.76
CA LYS A 895 6.74 -0.14 24.56
C LYS A 895 8.07 -0.72 24.06
N TRP A 896 8.09 -2.00 23.70
CA TRP A 896 9.24 -2.67 23.09
C TRP A 896 9.60 -2.09 21.71
N CYS A 897 8.60 -1.75 20.88
CA CYS A 897 8.81 -1.07 19.61
C CYS A 897 9.45 0.32 19.78
N ASN A 898 8.98 1.10 20.76
CA ASN A 898 9.59 2.38 21.12
C ASN A 898 11.05 2.21 21.60
N LEU A 899 11.31 1.21 22.44
CA LEU A 899 12.66 0.91 22.94
C LEU A 899 13.61 0.43 21.82
N ARG A 900 13.15 -0.44 20.90
CA ARG A 900 13.91 -0.83 19.70
C ARG A 900 14.26 0.40 18.86
N SER A 901 13.30 1.32 18.68
CA SER A 901 13.52 2.59 17.96
C SER A 901 14.62 3.43 18.60
N GLU A 902 14.57 3.65 19.92
CA GLU A 902 15.63 4.37 20.65
C GLU A 902 17.02 3.72 20.57
N LEU A 903 17.08 2.39 20.48
CA LEU A 903 18.35 1.64 20.40
C LEU A 903 18.91 1.61 18.97
N GLU A 904 18.06 1.69 17.95
CA GLU A 904 18.44 1.78 16.54
C GLU A 904 18.55 3.23 16.02
N GLY A 905 18.34 4.23 16.89
CA GLY A 905 18.49 5.67 16.57
C GLY A 905 17.32 6.31 15.83
N LEU A 906 16.16 5.65 15.81
CA LEU A 906 14.93 6.08 15.13
C LEU A 906 13.98 6.81 16.09
N GLN A 907 13.07 7.62 15.55
CA GLN A 907 12.05 8.32 16.34
C GLN A 907 10.98 7.33 16.86
N PRO A 908 10.77 7.19 18.18
CA PRO A 908 9.77 6.29 18.75
C PRO A 908 8.36 6.58 18.21
N ALA A 909 7.65 5.54 17.79
CA ALA A 909 6.39 5.68 17.06
C ALA A 909 5.18 5.98 17.95
N TYR A 910 5.24 5.70 19.26
CA TYR A 910 4.10 5.85 20.17
C TYR A 910 4.34 6.93 21.23
N VAL A 911 3.39 7.85 21.36
CA VAL A 911 3.45 9.00 22.28
C VAL A 911 2.15 9.19 23.06
N ILE A 912 2.25 9.72 24.28
CA ILE A 912 1.12 10.19 25.09
C ILE A 912 1.41 11.62 25.53
N ASP A 913 0.47 12.53 25.32
CA ASP A 913 0.61 13.98 25.56
C ASP A 913 1.89 14.62 24.98
N GLY A 914 2.39 14.06 23.87
CA GLY A 914 3.60 14.49 23.17
C GLY A 914 4.91 13.86 23.70
N ALA A 915 4.88 13.16 24.83
CA ALA A 915 6.02 12.42 25.38
C ALA A 915 6.06 10.96 24.85
N VAL A 916 7.25 10.37 24.73
CA VAL A 916 7.41 8.97 24.32
C VAL A 916 6.70 8.04 25.30
N PHE A 917 5.85 7.14 24.79
CA PHE A 917 5.14 6.17 25.62
C PHE A 917 6.10 5.11 26.16
N LYS A 918 6.42 5.19 27.46
CA LYS A 918 7.33 4.27 28.15
C LYS A 918 6.71 3.47 29.29
N ALA A 919 5.59 3.92 29.84
CA ALA A 919 5.01 3.39 31.07
C ALA A 919 3.47 3.29 31.03
N GLY A 920 2.92 2.28 31.73
CA GLY A 920 1.49 2.10 31.97
C GLY A 920 0.70 1.34 30.89
N GLU A 921 -0.63 1.38 31.04
CA GLU A 921 -1.64 0.72 30.19
C GLU A 921 -2.66 1.73 29.59
N SER A 922 -2.28 3.00 29.49
CA SER A 922 -3.05 4.00 28.72
C SER A 922 -2.82 3.81 27.22
N THR A 923 -3.85 3.97 26.38
CA THR A 923 -3.66 3.94 24.91
C THR A 923 -2.90 5.20 24.46
N PRO A 924 -1.71 5.07 23.83
CA PRO A 924 -1.01 6.20 23.23
C PRO A 924 -1.58 6.55 21.84
N SER A 925 -1.08 7.63 21.25
CA SER A 925 -1.26 7.96 19.83
C SER A 925 0.01 7.66 19.02
N LEU A 926 -0.11 7.61 17.70
CA LEU A 926 1.03 7.51 16.79
C LEU A 926 1.68 8.89 16.61
N ALA A 927 2.99 8.96 16.81
CA ALA A 927 3.76 10.18 16.64
C ALA A 927 3.76 10.65 15.17
N PRO A 928 3.33 11.90 14.88
CA PRO A 928 3.38 12.44 13.52
C PRO A 928 4.80 12.43 12.97
N GLY A 929 4.98 11.98 11.73
CA GLY A 929 6.29 11.92 11.07
C GLY A 929 7.14 10.68 11.41
N ALA A 930 7.15 10.23 12.68
CA ALA A 930 8.10 9.24 13.24
C ALA A 930 8.42 8.01 12.36
N ASP A 931 9.70 7.67 12.26
CA ASP A 931 10.28 6.64 11.39
C ASP A 931 10.62 5.31 12.10
N GLY A 932 10.47 5.26 13.43
CA GLY A 932 10.71 4.08 14.24
C GLY A 932 9.70 2.95 14.08
N TYR A 933 9.97 1.89 14.84
CA TYR A 933 9.21 0.65 14.88
C TYR A 933 7.88 0.80 15.59
N ARG A 934 6.88 0.07 15.09
CA ARG A 934 5.52 -0.04 15.60
C ARG A 934 4.90 -1.37 15.19
N LEU A 935 3.74 -1.70 15.74
CA LEU A 935 2.87 -2.72 15.17
C LEU A 935 2.35 -2.28 13.79
N PRO A 936 2.14 -3.21 12.83
CA PRO A 936 1.41 -2.93 11.60
C PRO A 936 -0.04 -2.52 11.90
N THR A 937 -0.69 -1.79 11.00
CA THR A 937 -2.16 -1.75 11.00
C THR A 937 -2.73 -3.08 10.50
N GLU A 938 -3.99 -3.37 10.79
CA GLU A 938 -4.72 -4.52 10.28
C GLU A 938 -4.68 -4.57 8.72
N THR A 939 -4.74 -3.39 8.09
CA THR A 939 -4.61 -3.19 6.65
C THR A 939 -3.21 -3.48 6.11
N GLU A 940 -2.16 -2.97 6.76
CA GLU A 940 -0.76 -3.24 6.39
C GLU A 940 -0.41 -4.71 6.59
N TRP A 941 -0.89 -5.31 7.68
CA TRP A 941 -0.72 -6.72 7.99
C TRP A 941 -1.35 -7.60 6.90
N GLU A 942 -2.62 -7.36 6.53
CA GLU A 942 -3.28 -8.18 5.52
C GLU A 942 -2.68 -7.96 4.12
N TRP A 943 -2.23 -6.75 3.80
CA TRP A 943 -1.50 -6.48 2.55
C TRP A 943 -0.19 -7.25 2.48
N ALA A 944 0.61 -7.26 3.55
CA ALA A 944 1.82 -8.07 3.63
C ALA A 944 1.51 -9.58 3.58
N ALA A 945 0.50 -10.04 4.32
CA ALA A 945 0.10 -11.45 4.38
C ALA A 945 -0.37 -11.99 3.03
N ARG A 946 -1.00 -11.16 2.20
CA ARG A 946 -1.42 -11.54 0.85
C ARG A 946 -0.29 -11.58 -0.18
N GLY A 947 0.93 -11.17 0.15
CA GLY A 947 2.03 -11.01 -0.81
C GLY A 947 2.08 -9.62 -1.50
N GLY A 948 1.33 -8.65 -0.98
CA GLY A 948 1.29 -7.27 -1.46
C GLY A 948 1.01 -7.13 -2.96
N ALA A 949 1.78 -6.26 -3.62
CA ALA A 949 1.71 -6.05 -5.08
C ALA A 949 2.14 -7.27 -5.92
N SER A 950 2.59 -8.36 -5.30
CA SER A 950 2.92 -9.65 -5.93
C SER A 950 1.98 -10.78 -5.52
N SER A 951 0.83 -10.45 -4.90
CA SER A 951 -0.18 -11.42 -4.47
C SER A 951 -0.67 -12.32 -5.60
N LYS A 952 -0.72 -13.63 -5.34
CA LYS A 952 -1.38 -14.62 -6.21
C LYS A 952 -2.82 -14.93 -5.78
N GLY A 953 -3.40 -14.17 -4.84
CA GLY A 953 -4.75 -14.39 -4.33
C GLY A 953 -4.91 -15.59 -3.38
N ASN A 954 -3.81 -16.07 -2.80
CA ASN A 954 -3.80 -17.25 -1.92
C ASN A 954 -4.66 -17.08 -0.64
N THR A 955 -5.22 -18.19 -0.13
CA THR A 955 -5.96 -18.25 1.14
C THR A 955 -5.05 -18.14 2.37
N TYR A 956 -3.85 -18.72 2.31
CA TYR A 956 -2.80 -18.62 3.33
C TYR A 956 -1.61 -17.85 2.76
N SER A 957 -0.71 -17.38 3.61
CA SER A 957 0.37 -16.51 3.15
C SER A 957 1.36 -17.27 2.24
N GLY A 958 1.29 -17.04 0.92
CA GLY A 958 2.12 -17.70 -0.09
C GLY A 958 1.55 -18.96 -0.75
N ALA A 959 0.49 -19.59 -0.21
CA ALA A 959 -0.09 -20.81 -0.76
C ALA A 959 -1.57 -21.03 -0.40
N ASN A 960 -2.26 -21.89 -1.15
CA ASN A 960 -3.61 -22.38 -0.82
C ASN A 960 -3.61 -23.64 0.08
N ASP A 961 -2.48 -24.35 0.19
CA ASP A 961 -2.30 -25.42 1.18
C ASP A 961 -1.66 -24.83 2.46
N PRO A 962 -2.34 -24.88 3.62
CA PRO A 962 -1.77 -24.39 4.88
C PRO A 962 -0.58 -25.23 5.35
N ASN A 963 -0.44 -26.49 4.92
CA ASN A 963 0.69 -27.33 5.35
C ASN A 963 2.03 -26.88 4.77
N ALA A 964 2.04 -26.22 3.61
CA ALA A 964 3.23 -25.66 3.00
C ALA A 964 3.76 -24.39 3.71
N VAL A 965 2.86 -23.56 4.24
CA VAL A 965 3.17 -22.19 4.70
C VAL A 965 2.89 -21.91 6.19
N ALA A 966 2.11 -22.75 6.88
CA ALA A 966 1.63 -22.48 8.24
C ALA A 966 1.91 -23.59 9.26
N TRP A 967 2.13 -23.19 10.51
CA TRP A 967 2.13 -24.06 11.69
C TRP A 967 0.83 -23.90 12.47
N PHE A 968 -0.05 -24.91 12.48
CA PHE A 968 -1.37 -24.87 13.11
C PHE A 968 -1.63 -26.21 13.85
N ALA A 969 -2.72 -26.34 14.61
CA ALA A 969 -2.93 -27.43 15.58
C ALA A 969 -2.58 -28.84 15.05
N SER A 970 -3.01 -29.16 13.81
CA SER A 970 -2.82 -30.47 13.19
C SER A 970 -1.37 -30.79 12.79
N ASN A 971 -0.49 -29.78 12.61
CA ASN A 971 0.89 -29.97 12.17
C ASN A 971 1.96 -29.37 13.11
N SER A 972 1.57 -28.58 14.10
CA SER A 972 2.46 -27.96 15.10
C SER A 972 2.96 -28.94 16.16
N GLY A 973 2.30 -30.09 16.33
CA GLY A 973 2.71 -31.14 17.27
C GLY A 973 2.48 -30.74 18.73
N LYS A 974 1.21 -30.84 19.16
CA LYS A 974 0.71 -30.43 20.50
C LYS A 974 0.68 -28.91 20.74
N GLU A 975 0.16 -28.16 19.76
CA GLU A 975 -0.26 -26.76 19.93
C GLU A 975 0.90 -25.79 20.29
N LYS A 976 2.15 -26.18 19.99
CA LYS A 976 3.35 -25.38 20.29
C LYS A 976 3.84 -24.64 19.07
N THR A 977 4.23 -23.38 19.26
CA THR A 977 5.03 -22.57 18.32
C THR A 977 6.26 -23.34 17.81
N LYS A 978 6.88 -22.83 16.74
CA LYS A 978 8.05 -23.41 16.08
C LYS A 978 9.15 -22.36 15.94
N PRO A 979 10.39 -22.76 15.59
CA PRO A 979 11.37 -21.81 15.11
C PRO A 979 10.81 -21.04 13.91
N VAL A 980 10.97 -19.72 13.92
CA VAL A 980 10.52 -18.84 12.84
C VAL A 980 11.23 -19.16 11.52
N ALA A 981 10.60 -18.82 10.39
CA ALA A 981 11.00 -19.22 9.04
C ALA A 981 11.06 -20.75 8.82
N GLY A 982 10.32 -21.53 9.62
CA GLY A 982 10.21 -22.98 9.50
C GLY A 982 9.27 -23.49 8.40
N LYS A 983 8.67 -22.59 7.62
CA LYS A 983 7.74 -22.83 6.49
C LYS A 983 8.10 -21.96 5.29
N LEU A 984 7.52 -22.25 4.13
CA LEU A 984 7.71 -21.44 2.93
C LEU A 984 7.24 -19.99 3.16
N PRO A 985 7.98 -18.98 2.66
CA PRO A 985 7.53 -17.60 2.72
C PRO A 985 6.48 -17.30 1.66
N ASN A 986 5.83 -16.14 1.80
CA ASN A 986 4.99 -15.56 0.77
C ASN A 986 5.78 -14.85 -0.34
N GLU A 987 5.07 -14.25 -1.29
CA GLU A 987 5.64 -13.58 -2.47
C GLU A 987 6.52 -12.35 -2.16
N LEU A 988 6.56 -11.88 -0.91
CA LEU A 988 7.45 -10.82 -0.43
C LEU A 988 8.67 -11.35 0.33
N GLY A 989 8.81 -12.67 0.53
CA GLY A 989 9.87 -13.23 1.38
C GLY A 989 9.60 -13.07 2.88
N VAL A 990 8.33 -12.95 3.28
CA VAL A 990 7.88 -12.91 4.68
C VAL A 990 7.35 -14.28 5.06
N HIS A 991 7.77 -14.81 6.20
CA HIS A 991 7.37 -16.11 6.73
C HIS A 991 6.33 -15.96 7.87
N ASP A 992 5.64 -17.06 8.17
CA ASP A 992 4.81 -17.25 9.37
C ASP A 992 3.66 -16.23 9.55
N MET A 993 3.27 -15.49 8.50
CA MET A 993 2.05 -14.65 8.45
C MET A 993 0.74 -15.49 8.48
N SER A 994 0.85 -16.81 8.59
CA SER A 994 -0.24 -17.77 8.75
C SER A 994 0.22 -18.83 9.76
N GLY A 995 -0.47 -18.95 10.89
CA GLY A 995 -0.11 -19.86 11.97
C GLY A 995 1.12 -19.41 12.76
N ASN A 996 1.74 -20.37 13.44
CA ASN A 996 2.83 -20.22 14.42
C ASN A 996 2.40 -19.41 15.65
N ALA A 997 2.20 -18.10 15.56
CA ALA A 997 1.66 -17.26 16.62
C ALA A 997 0.67 -16.21 16.08
N ARG A 998 -0.45 -16.00 16.79
CA ARG A 998 -1.34 -14.84 16.57
C ARG A 998 -0.51 -13.55 16.71
N GLU A 999 -0.67 -12.60 15.81
CA GLU A 999 0.09 -11.35 15.83
C GLU A 999 -0.76 -10.16 16.26
N TRP A 1000 -0.31 -9.42 17.28
CA TRP A 1000 -0.86 -8.11 17.63
C TRP A 1000 -0.70 -7.11 16.48
N VAL A 1001 -1.78 -6.41 16.12
CA VAL A 1001 -1.76 -5.25 15.22
C VAL A 1001 -2.20 -3.98 15.96
N TRP A 1002 -2.03 -2.81 15.35
CA TRP A 1002 -2.36 -1.52 15.95
C TRP A 1002 -3.85 -1.35 16.25
N ASP A 1003 -4.71 -1.82 15.34
CA ASP A 1003 -6.13 -1.46 15.30
C ASP A 1003 -6.95 -1.97 16.49
N ALA A 1004 -7.97 -1.17 16.86
CA ALA A 1004 -8.87 -1.46 17.97
C ALA A 1004 -10.18 -2.06 17.48
N HIS A 1005 -10.74 -2.99 18.26
CA HIS A 1005 -12.09 -3.49 18.11
C HIS A 1005 -12.85 -3.24 19.42
N LYS A 1006 -13.55 -2.11 19.52
CA LYS A 1006 -14.14 -1.62 20.80
C LYS A 1006 -13.02 -1.53 21.86
N ASP A 1007 -13.20 -2.16 23.02
CA ASP A 1007 -12.26 -2.18 24.15
C ASP A 1007 -11.09 -3.19 23.96
N TYR A 1008 -11.05 -3.90 22.82
CA TYR A 1008 -10.05 -4.91 22.48
C TYR A 1008 -9.07 -4.41 21.43
N ARG A 1009 -7.94 -5.09 21.27
CA ARG A 1009 -7.03 -4.93 20.13
C ARG A 1009 -7.12 -6.12 19.20
N ARG A 1010 -6.94 -5.87 17.91
CA ARG A 1010 -6.95 -6.89 16.86
C ARG A 1010 -5.73 -7.79 16.95
N VAL A 1011 -5.93 -9.07 16.63
CA VAL A 1011 -4.88 -10.04 16.34
C VAL A 1011 -5.16 -10.75 15.02
N ARG A 1012 -4.09 -11.12 14.31
CA ARG A 1012 -4.15 -11.70 12.95
C ARG A 1012 -3.27 -12.96 12.84
N GLY A 1013 -3.32 -13.65 11.70
CA GLY A 1013 -2.41 -14.75 11.35
C GLY A 1013 -2.81 -16.13 11.87
N GLY A 1014 -3.48 -16.21 13.03
CA GLY A 1014 -3.71 -17.49 13.72
C GLY A 1014 -2.41 -18.06 14.31
N GLY A 1015 -2.51 -19.04 15.21
CA GLY A 1015 -1.39 -19.59 15.94
C GLY A 1015 -1.29 -21.11 15.88
N ALA A 1016 -0.21 -21.65 16.47
CA ALA A 1016 0.09 -23.07 16.48
C ALA A 1016 -0.97 -23.97 17.14
N GLY A 1017 -1.91 -23.41 17.90
CA GLY A 1017 -3.03 -24.11 18.54
C GLY A 1017 -4.37 -24.00 17.80
N ASP A 1018 -4.48 -23.23 16.73
CA ASP A 1018 -5.75 -22.99 16.02
C ASP A 1018 -5.98 -23.98 14.87
N GLN A 1019 -7.19 -23.97 14.30
CA GLN A 1019 -7.47 -24.71 13.07
C GLN A 1019 -6.85 -23.99 11.86
N SER A 1020 -6.69 -24.71 10.75
CA SER A 1020 -6.13 -24.11 9.54
C SER A 1020 -6.94 -22.91 9.04
N PHE A 1021 -8.28 -22.97 9.11
CA PHE A 1021 -9.16 -21.87 8.72
C PHE A 1021 -8.81 -20.54 9.40
N ASP A 1022 -8.55 -20.59 10.70
CA ASP A 1022 -8.22 -19.42 11.53
C ASP A 1022 -6.87 -18.78 11.13
N CYS A 1023 -6.02 -19.56 10.46
CA CYS A 1023 -4.71 -19.12 9.95
C CYS A 1023 -4.79 -18.45 8.55
N SER A 1024 -5.98 -18.33 7.96
CA SER A 1024 -6.15 -17.71 6.64
C SER A 1024 -5.91 -16.20 6.68
N VAL A 1025 -5.36 -15.63 5.60
CA VAL A 1025 -4.91 -14.23 5.57
C VAL A 1025 -6.03 -13.21 5.78
N SER A 1026 -7.30 -13.63 5.65
CA SER A 1026 -8.52 -12.84 5.88
C SER A 1026 -9.10 -12.94 7.30
N VAL A 1027 -8.71 -13.93 8.12
CA VAL A 1027 -9.28 -14.08 9.47
C VAL A 1027 -8.73 -13.00 10.40
N SER A 1028 -9.63 -12.46 11.22
CA SER A 1028 -9.38 -11.40 12.18
C SER A 1028 -10.04 -11.73 13.51
N ASP A 1029 -9.25 -11.69 14.57
CA ASP A 1029 -9.63 -12.04 15.94
C ASP A 1029 -9.26 -10.85 16.86
N PHE A 1030 -9.60 -10.91 18.14
CA PHE A 1030 -9.37 -9.79 19.08
C PHE A 1030 -9.16 -10.25 20.52
N ASN A 1031 -8.33 -9.51 21.26
CA ASN A 1031 -7.97 -9.85 22.63
C ASN A 1031 -7.76 -8.56 23.46
N TYR A 1032 -7.87 -8.65 24.79
CA TYR A 1032 -7.72 -7.47 25.66
C TYR A 1032 -6.27 -6.95 25.63
N PRO A 1033 -6.03 -5.63 25.53
CA PRO A 1033 -4.68 -5.07 25.27
C PRO A 1033 -3.64 -5.34 26.36
N ASN A 1034 -4.07 -5.66 27.59
CA ASN A 1034 -3.17 -6.03 28.70
C ASN A 1034 -3.10 -7.55 28.96
N LYS A 1035 -3.90 -8.35 28.25
CA LYS A 1035 -3.91 -9.81 28.37
C LYS A 1035 -2.70 -10.41 27.64
N ARG A 1036 -2.17 -11.47 28.23
CA ARG A 1036 -0.98 -12.20 27.79
C ARG A 1036 -1.38 -13.67 27.61
N THR A 1037 -1.08 -14.26 26.46
CA THR A 1037 -1.48 -15.63 26.12
C THR A 1037 -0.36 -16.36 25.37
N PRO A 1038 -0.20 -17.69 25.56
CA PRO A 1038 0.95 -18.46 25.07
C PRO A 1038 0.99 -18.64 23.53
N ASP A 1039 -0.01 -18.14 22.83
CA ASP A 1039 -0.23 -18.23 21.39
C ASP A 1039 -0.07 -16.89 20.66
N THR A 1040 -0.01 -15.77 21.39
CA THR A 1040 -0.05 -14.42 20.81
C THR A 1040 1.28 -13.70 21.01
N GLY A 1041 1.91 -13.34 19.89
CA GLY A 1041 3.12 -12.55 19.75
C GLY A 1041 2.91 -11.33 18.86
N PHE A 1042 3.94 -10.92 18.12
CA PHE A 1042 3.88 -9.79 17.20
C PHE A 1042 5.08 -9.79 16.22
N ARG A 1043 4.93 -9.05 15.11
CA ARG A 1043 6.05 -8.51 14.32
C ARG A 1043 5.98 -7.00 14.25
N THR A 1044 7.05 -6.33 13.85
CA THR A 1044 7.05 -4.87 13.71
C THR A 1044 7.10 -4.42 12.26
N VAL A 1045 6.56 -3.22 12.02
CA VAL A 1045 6.80 -2.43 10.82
C VAL A 1045 7.41 -1.09 11.20
N ARG A 1046 8.03 -0.43 10.22
CA ARG A 1046 8.40 0.99 10.29
C ARG A 1046 8.30 1.66 8.93
N LYS A 1047 8.50 2.97 8.87
CA LYS A 1047 8.66 3.66 7.59
C LYS A 1047 9.99 3.23 6.92
N PRO A 1048 10.05 3.17 5.58
CA PRO A 1048 11.35 3.10 4.91
C PRO A 1048 12.17 4.37 5.19
N ALA A 1049 13.49 4.26 5.05
CA ALA A 1049 14.33 5.45 4.93
C ALA A 1049 13.98 6.21 3.63
N ASN A 1050 14.04 7.54 3.68
CA ASN A 1050 13.71 8.46 2.57
C ASN A 1050 14.88 8.73 1.61
#